data_AF-A0A348MK11-F1
#
_entry.id   AF-A0A348MK11-F1
#
_cell.length_a   1.000
_cell.length_b   1.000
_cell.length_c   1.000
_cell.angle_alpha   90.00
_cell.angle_beta   90.00
_cell.angle_gamma   90.00
#
_symmetry.space_group_name_H-M   'P 1'
#
loop_
_entity.id
_entity.type
_entity.pdbx_description
1 polymer ?
#
loop_
_entity_poly.entity_id
_entity_poly.type
_entity_poly.pdbx_seq_one_letter_code
_entity_poly.pdbx_strand_id
1 'polypeptide(L)'
;MKKFLIFISLITFVTIFAQFEVPTLDKDFVQIQTAKEIALNKVKSIDSKYILNENPILLSYLDDHLYAYMFFFSYDRIVDFEILVDEIERMKESRQDGEVLSLKDKVGYIIISARKENNVILEYSKGVPYFITNWKNLKTHFKLEDGKTLYYGGFGRFFYEHKDSVFDLATYKTYRKIDYVKNEKVNPKWEKVFKGEYKISNSKSTGYIDNVPFVLWSYGCSPTSSSMIFSYYDTRGYGDFVDYYFTRYDNVTRSYKYNVPSAQRQLAILMNTDSMYEGGTSVYSIKPAHSTFTNTNHPYSFTLGQHIYGQTSDTFFYRYIKNEVDSVRPVHWAVLNYYYGGEYIGHSVVGIGYDDGGTDTLIQVHNTWDYTEPFWSLYTNVNGELSYSCVYEVKPAGGNSYRKGNLNIDNNIYIKGLKGKIYFKNISDSLFSTKLYWTNNNFSSTNFIGETFDTFSYFTPNVSGLVHISAEFYNSLSSIIATDGVYNPLNVKDYSDTNNLNIKSYTFDLNTTYDFDFVNGKLLVCSGTKGIFEVDLSDTTILSTYNLFSDGKDYRKLIQVDDSILILSTENYLYSVNMNSSFSKIDSFSAGGTVQDLDFKDGVIFLSTQTVFYLLNLKTDYTFENAGSFSEGSRKMYTSTAIVDSIFYLTDMLNGIYIMKTTYPSNGIVKISLLSTEYNESFCEVLDNNLYLAAGSSGIVKYDITDPLNPVFVENKNVGTLNRLSLVENGIVGYDNTRGFGIYTFDGLAELSSFFPQTRIEKILTDTLSRRVYISNTSDGLIFAKFSPYLSVDDERVYNDFKFEINQFVTRNLTFYYRTEKSFYGDLKIFDSLGRLIFSDKIYFKKDRKSLNLNLNVKSGIYFIKVKLPQKVFTKKFTFVN
;
A
#
# COMPACT_ATOMS: atom_id res chain seq x y z
N MET A 1 31.42 -49.63 45.62
CA MET A 1 31.74 -50.56 44.51
C MET A 1 30.44 -51.04 43.89
N LYS A 2 30.18 -50.61 42.64
CA LYS A 2 29.30 -51.20 41.61
C LYS A 2 27.78 -51.38 41.88
N LYS A 3 27.03 -50.54 41.13
CA LYS A 3 25.76 -50.77 40.39
C LYS A 3 24.58 -49.90 40.86
N PHE A 4 24.48 -48.70 40.29
CA PHE A 4 23.20 -48.02 40.11
C PHE A 4 22.95 -47.93 38.60
N LEU A 5 21.95 -48.67 38.13
CA LEU A 5 21.47 -48.65 36.75
C LEU A 5 20.76 -47.30 36.54
N ILE A 6 21.24 -46.53 35.58
CA ILE A 6 20.56 -45.35 35.06
C ILE A 6 19.42 -45.85 34.17
N PHE A 7 18.19 -45.71 34.63
CA PHE A 7 17.00 -45.80 33.80
C PHE A 7 16.88 -44.47 33.04
N ILE A 8 17.43 -44.41 31.81
CA ILE A 8 17.14 -43.32 30.89
C ILE A 8 15.74 -43.59 30.34
N SER A 9 14.74 -43.11 31.06
CA SER A 9 13.42 -42.82 30.51
C SER A 9 13.59 -41.63 29.56
N LEU A 10 13.78 -41.90 28.28
CA LEU A 10 13.73 -40.89 27.22
C LEU A 10 12.26 -40.48 27.00
N ILE A 11 11.68 -39.80 27.98
CA ILE A 11 10.51 -38.95 27.77
C ILE A 11 11.10 -37.62 27.31
N THR A 12 11.27 -37.48 26.00
CA THR A 12 11.44 -36.16 25.39
C THR A 12 10.16 -35.40 25.69
N PHE A 13 10.24 -34.46 26.64
CA PHE A 13 9.23 -33.43 26.86
C PHE A 13 9.11 -32.61 25.56
N VAL A 14 8.22 -33.05 24.70
CA VAL A 14 7.68 -32.25 23.61
C VAL A 14 6.59 -31.40 24.25
N THR A 15 6.98 -30.35 24.98
CA THR A 15 6.08 -29.20 25.18
C THR A 15 6.04 -28.44 23.88
N ILE A 16 5.35 -29.01 22.89
CA ILE A 16 4.84 -28.26 21.75
C ILE A 16 3.56 -27.61 22.25
N PHE A 17 3.48 -26.29 22.14
CA PHE A 17 2.23 -25.56 22.10
C PHE A 17 1.43 -26.10 20.91
N ALA A 18 0.72 -27.21 21.12
CA ALA A 18 0.00 -27.86 20.03
C ALA A 18 -1.25 -27.06 19.76
N GLN A 19 -1.16 -26.17 18.77
CA GLN A 19 -2.28 -25.40 18.21
C GLN A 19 -3.44 -26.32 17.77
N PHE A 20 -3.13 -27.59 17.44
CA PHE A 20 -4.07 -28.63 17.04
C PHE A 20 -3.95 -29.87 17.92
N GLU A 21 -5.06 -30.58 18.09
CA GLU A 21 -5.09 -31.88 18.79
C GLU A 21 -4.31 -32.95 18.01
N VAL A 22 -3.70 -33.89 18.73
CA VAL A 22 -2.99 -35.02 18.12
C VAL A 22 -4.01 -36.07 17.66
N PRO A 23 -4.02 -36.47 16.38
CA PRO A 23 -4.92 -37.50 15.87
C PRO A 23 -4.75 -38.85 16.57
N THR A 24 -5.76 -39.72 16.47
CA THR A 24 -5.63 -41.11 16.91
C THR A 24 -4.55 -41.84 16.09
N LEU A 25 -3.54 -42.38 16.77
CA LEU A 25 -2.42 -43.11 16.18
C LEU A 25 -2.65 -44.62 16.24
N ASP A 26 -2.69 -45.28 15.07
CA ASP A 26 -2.64 -46.73 14.95
C ASP A 26 -1.21 -47.20 14.62
N LYS A 27 -0.83 -48.40 15.06
CA LYS A 27 0.46 -49.04 14.77
C LYS A 27 0.67 -49.29 13.28
N ASP A 28 -0.41 -49.30 12.51
CA ASP A 28 -0.38 -49.56 11.08
C ASP A 28 0.04 -48.32 10.24
N PHE A 29 0.13 -47.12 10.82
CA PHE A 29 0.56 -45.92 10.12
C PHE A 29 2.08 -45.85 9.89
N VAL A 30 2.47 -45.11 8.86
CA VAL A 30 3.87 -44.80 8.53
C VAL A 30 4.47 -43.96 9.66
N GLN A 31 5.71 -44.27 10.07
CA GLN A 31 6.38 -43.47 11.10
C GLN A 31 6.75 -42.08 10.59
N ILE A 32 6.63 -41.07 11.46
CA ILE A 32 6.95 -39.67 11.17
C ILE A 32 8.37 -39.48 10.61
N GLN A 33 9.34 -40.27 11.09
CA GLN A 33 10.74 -40.22 10.62
C GLN A 33 10.87 -40.66 9.16
N THR A 34 10.17 -41.73 8.77
CA THR A 34 10.11 -42.19 7.38
C THR A 34 9.47 -41.13 6.48
N ALA A 35 8.38 -40.52 6.94
CA ALA A 35 7.72 -39.43 6.21
C ALA A 35 8.64 -38.21 6.05
N LYS A 36 9.37 -37.85 7.12
CA LYS A 36 10.32 -36.73 7.12
C LYS A 36 11.48 -36.96 6.16
N GLU A 37 12.03 -38.16 6.07
CA GLU A 37 13.10 -38.48 5.13
C GLU A 37 12.64 -38.32 3.67
N ILE A 38 11.41 -38.71 3.36
CA ILE A 38 10.82 -38.52 2.04
C ILE A 38 10.61 -37.03 1.75
N ALA A 39 10.05 -36.28 2.71
CA ALA A 39 9.86 -34.84 2.60
C ALA A 39 11.19 -34.12 2.38
N LEU A 40 12.22 -34.46 3.16
CA LEU A 40 13.57 -33.89 3.07
C LEU A 40 14.18 -34.11 1.69
N ASN A 41 14.13 -35.36 1.21
CA ASN A 41 14.68 -35.71 -0.09
C ASN A 41 13.94 -35.00 -1.24
N LYS A 42 12.62 -34.84 -1.14
CA LYS A 42 11.83 -34.12 -2.13
C LYS A 42 12.07 -32.61 -2.10
N VAL A 43 12.09 -31.98 -0.93
CA VAL A 43 12.35 -30.53 -0.82
C VAL A 43 13.76 -30.20 -1.30
N LYS A 44 14.75 -31.03 -0.97
CA LYS A 44 16.12 -30.91 -1.48
C LYS A 44 16.22 -30.98 -3.01
N SER A 45 15.31 -31.70 -3.67
CA SER A 45 15.29 -31.76 -5.13
C SER A 45 14.60 -30.55 -5.78
N ILE A 46 13.76 -29.82 -5.04
CA ILE A 46 13.12 -28.58 -5.49
C ILE A 46 14.10 -27.40 -5.41
N ASP A 47 14.76 -27.22 -4.27
CA ASP A 47 15.77 -26.18 -4.06
C ASP A 47 16.90 -26.71 -3.15
N SER A 48 18.14 -26.40 -3.50
CA SER A 48 19.31 -26.78 -2.69
C SER A 48 19.45 -25.91 -1.43
N LYS A 49 18.86 -24.71 -1.41
CA LYS A 49 18.76 -23.81 -0.27
C LYS A 49 17.38 -23.96 0.35
N TYR A 50 17.23 -24.96 1.21
CA TYR A 50 15.98 -25.19 1.91
C TYR A 50 16.21 -25.37 3.39
N ILE A 51 15.17 -25.06 4.15
CA ILE A 51 15.07 -25.35 5.57
C ILE A 51 13.71 -26.00 5.77
N LEU A 52 13.70 -27.30 6.13
CA LEU A 52 12.49 -28.06 6.44
C LEU A 52 12.21 -27.94 7.94
N ASN A 53 10.96 -27.76 8.34
CA ASN A 53 10.60 -27.75 9.74
C ASN A 53 10.80 -29.14 10.39
N GLU A 54 11.21 -29.15 11.66
CA GLU A 54 11.47 -30.38 12.40
C GLU A 54 10.18 -31.11 12.81
N ASN A 55 9.12 -30.36 13.09
CA ASN A 55 7.85 -30.86 13.62
C ASN A 55 6.72 -30.61 12.61
N PRO A 56 6.22 -31.64 11.90
CA PRO A 56 5.09 -31.46 10.99
C PRO A 56 3.78 -31.23 11.74
N ILE A 57 2.81 -30.63 11.05
CA ILE A 57 1.41 -30.66 11.49
C ILE A 57 0.86 -32.07 11.20
N LEU A 58 0.27 -32.68 12.24
CA LEU A 58 -0.44 -33.95 12.11
C LEU A 58 -1.85 -33.69 11.59
N LEU A 59 -2.22 -34.35 10.50
CA LEU A 59 -3.50 -34.13 9.83
C LEU A 59 -4.38 -35.36 9.98
N SER A 60 -5.58 -35.19 10.53
CA SER A 60 -6.61 -36.23 10.58
C SER A 60 -7.35 -36.34 9.26
N TYR A 61 -7.95 -37.51 9.00
CA TYR A 61 -9.00 -37.62 8.00
C TYR A 61 -10.38 -37.42 8.63
N LEU A 62 -11.42 -37.34 7.82
CA LEU A 62 -12.81 -37.16 8.29
C LEU A 62 -13.33 -38.30 9.19
N ASP A 63 -12.51 -39.31 9.43
CA ASP A 63 -12.74 -40.46 10.31
C ASP A 63 -11.98 -40.38 11.66
N ASP A 64 -11.42 -39.21 12.00
CA ASP A 64 -10.65 -38.92 13.23
C ASP A 64 -9.31 -39.67 13.40
N HIS A 65 -8.88 -40.44 12.40
CA HIS A 65 -7.60 -41.13 12.43
C HIS A 65 -6.53 -40.36 11.65
N LEU A 66 -5.26 -40.53 12.04
CA LEU A 66 -4.14 -39.93 11.34
C LEU A 66 -4.19 -40.27 9.84
N TYR A 67 -3.97 -39.24 9.02
CA TYR A 67 -4.02 -39.34 7.57
C TYR A 67 -2.72 -38.91 6.91
N ALA A 68 -2.12 -37.82 7.38
CA ALA A 68 -0.92 -37.27 6.77
C ALA A 68 -0.07 -36.42 7.73
N TYR A 69 1.16 -36.16 7.30
CA TYR A 69 2.12 -35.26 7.91
C TYR A 69 2.36 -34.07 6.99
N MET A 70 2.11 -32.85 7.45
CA MET A 70 2.41 -31.63 6.69
C MET A 70 3.66 -30.95 7.22
N PHE A 71 4.69 -30.91 6.38
CA PHE A 71 5.93 -30.19 6.64
C PHE A 71 5.92 -28.85 5.90
N PHE A 72 6.43 -27.82 6.55
CA PHE A 72 6.74 -26.55 5.92
C PHE A 72 8.21 -26.50 5.54
N PHE A 73 8.50 -25.85 4.43
CA PHE A 73 9.87 -25.53 4.05
C PHE A 73 9.97 -24.08 3.61
N SER A 74 11.17 -23.53 3.70
CA SER A 74 11.44 -22.13 3.40
C SER A 74 12.82 -21.98 2.78
N TYR A 75 13.03 -20.88 2.07
CA TYR A 75 14.31 -20.60 1.41
C TYR A 75 15.28 -19.77 2.27
N ASP A 76 14.77 -19.07 3.30
CA ASP A 76 15.56 -18.09 4.07
C ASP A 76 15.74 -18.40 5.57
N ARG A 77 14.72 -18.90 6.26
CA ARG A 77 14.73 -19.10 7.72
C ARG A 77 13.75 -20.19 8.14
N ILE A 78 13.98 -20.92 9.24
CA ILE A 78 13.02 -21.90 9.76
C ILE A 78 11.63 -21.25 9.92
N VAL A 79 10.60 -21.89 9.36
CA VAL A 79 9.20 -21.46 9.47
C VAL A 79 8.40 -22.53 10.17
N ASP A 80 7.70 -22.15 11.24
CA ASP A 80 6.60 -22.91 11.83
C ASP A 80 5.26 -22.20 11.56
N PHE A 81 4.16 -22.84 11.94
CA PHE A 81 2.82 -22.36 11.64
C PHE A 81 2.51 -20.97 12.23
N GLU A 82 2.88 -20.73 13.48
CA GLU A 82 2.57 -19.47 14.17
C GLU A 82 3.40 -18.31 13.60
N ILE A 83 4.71 -18.54 13.37
CA ILE A 83 5.59 -17.55 12.74
C ILE A 83 5.06 -17.18 11.35
N LEU A 84 4.57 -18.17 10.60
CA LEU A 84 4.01 -17.97 9.28
C LEU A 84 2.74 -17.13 9.30
N VAL A 85 1.81 -17.46 10.19
CA VAL A 85 0.58 -16.68 10.39
C VAL A 85 0.92 -15.23 10.78
N ASP A 86 1.84 -15.03 11.72
CA ASP A 86 2.23 -13.67 12.15
C ASP A 86 2.97 -12.87 11.08
N GLU A 87 3.72 -13.52 10.19
CA GLU A 87 4.30 -12.86 9.02
C GLU A 87 3.22 -12.42 8.02
N ILE A 88 2.27 -13.30 7.70
CA ILE A 88 1.16 -12.99 6.78
C ILE A 88 0.33 -11.82 7.31
N GLU A 89 0.04 -11.79 8.60
CA GLU A 89 -0.78 -10.73 9.21
C GLU A 89 -0.07 -9.38 9.18
N ARG A 90 1.25 -9.34 9.42
CA ARG A 90 2.06 -8.14 9.20
C ARG A 90 2.02 -7.67 7.74
N MET A 91 1.99 -8.59 6.79
CA MET A 91 1.88 -8.25 5.37
C MET A 91 0.49 -7.70 5.02
N LYS A 92 -0.59 -8.24 5.60
CA LYS A 92 -1.96 -7.72 5.41
C LYS A 92 -2.11 -6.27 5.87
N GLU A 93 -1.46 -5.88 6.97
CA GLU A 93 -1.46 -4.49 7.46
C GLU A 93 -0.91 -3.50 6.42
N SER A 94 -0.04 -3.97 5.53
CA SER A 94 0.52 -3.19 4.41
C SER A 94 -0.33 -3.21 3.12
N ARG A 95 -1.55 -3.76 3.17
CA ARG A 95 -2.50 -3.85 2.04
C ARG A 95 -1.95 -4.55 0.78
N GLN A 96 -1.09 -5.55 0.97
CA GLN A 96 -0.57 -6.36 -0.13
C GLN A 96 -1.62 -7.34 -0.67
N ASP A 97 -1.52 -7.72 -1.95
CA ASP A 97 -2.49 -8.57 -2.62
C ASP A 97 -2.43 -10.05 -2.17
N GLY A 98 -3.44 -10.84 -2.57
CA GLY A 98 -3.58 -12.24 -2.17
C GLY A 98 -2.47 -13.18 -2.68
N GLU A 99 -1.79 -12.80 -3.77
CA GLU A 99 -0.65 -13.54 -4.31
C GLU A 99 0.60 -13.33 -3.45
N VAL A 100 0.84 -12.09 -3.02
CA VAL A 100 1.92 -11.76 -2.09
C VAL A 100 1.68 -12.42 -0.72
N LEU A 101 0.44 -12.51 -0.27
CA LEU A 101 0.08 -13.21 0.97
C LEU A 101 0.29 -14.73 0.91
N SER A 102 0.35 -15.34 -0.29
CA SER A 102 0.61 -16.78 -0.41
C SER A 102 2.07 -17.14 -0.16
N LEU A 103 2.98 -16.15 -0.12
CA LEU A 103 4.41 -16.34 0.14
C LEU A 103 5.08 -17.34 -0.83
N LYS A 104 4.56 -17.47 -2.06
CA LYS A 104 4.98 -18.48 -3.03
C LYS A 104 6.48 -18.55 -3.33
N ASP A 105 7.20 -17.44 -3.16
CA ASP A 105 8.64 -17.36 -3.39
C ASP A 105 9.50 -17.47 -2.11
N LYS A 106 8.88 -17.64 -0.95
CA LYS A 106 9.55 -17.64 0.37
C LYS A 106 9.34 -18.92 1.15
N VAL A 107 8.13 -19.47 1.09
CA VAL A 107 7.70 -20.61 1.90
C VAL A 107 6.93 -21.58 1.00
N GLY A 108 6.98 -22.87 1.35
CA GLY A 108 6.17 -23.91 0.74
C GLY A 108 5.79 -24.97 1.77
N TYR A 109 5.01 -25.96 1.34
CA TYR A 109 4.64 -27.10 2.18
C TYR A 109 4.66 -28.40 1.39
N ILE A 110 4.82 -29.51 2.10
CA ILE A 110 4.74 -30.88 1.57
C ILE A 110 3.96 -31.76 2.54
N ILE A 111 3.01 -32.52 2.01
CA ILE A 111 2.14 -33.43 2.73
C ILE A 111 2.49 -34.87 2.34
N ILE A 112 2.93 -35.64 3.31
CA ILE A 112 3.27 -37.05 3.17
C ILE A 112 2.19 -37.90 3.83
N SER A 113 1.71 -38.94 3.14
CA SER A 113 0.69 -39.82 3.71
C SER A 113 1.22 -40.55 4.94
N ALA A 114 0.39 -40.63 5.99
CA ALA A 114 0.61 -41.55 7.11
C ALA A 114 -0.02 -42.93 6.84
N ARG A 115 -0.95 -43.00 5.88
CA ARG A 115 -1.70 -44.20 5.50
C ARG A 115 -1.02 -44.94 4.35
N LYS A 116 -0.83 -46.25 4.52
CA LYS A 116 -0.07 -47.12 3.60
C LYS A 116 -0.84 -47.45 2.33
N GLU A 117 -2.16 -47.28 2.34
CA GLU A 117 -3.07 -47.48 1.20
C GLU A 117 -3.04 -46.32 0.20
N ASN A 118 -2.57 -45.14 0.62
CA ASN A 118 -2.52 -43.94 -0.22
C ASN A 118 -1.21 -43.81 -1.01
N ASN A 119 -1.13 -42.81 -1.90
CA ASN A 119 0.15 -42.39 -2.47
C ASN A 119 1.12 -41.90 -1.38
N VAL A 120 2.43 -41.92 -1.68
CA VAL A 120 3.48 -41.54 -0.72
C VAL A 120 3.45 -40.03 -0.46
N ILE A 121 3.69 -39.24 -1.51
CA ILE A 121 3.52 -37.78 -1.47
C ILE A 121 2.08 -37.50 -1.88
N LEU A 122 1.30 -36.86 -1.00
CA LEU A 122 -0.08 -36.48 -1.29
C LEU A 122 -0.14 -35.13 -2.00
N GLU A 123 0.71 -34.20 -1.58
CA GLU A 123 0.74 -32.83 -2.10
C GLU A 123 2.08 -32.18 -1.77
N TYR A 124 2.55 -31.29 -2.63
CA TYR A 124 3.52 -30.27 -2.25
C TYR A 124 3.28 -29.02 -3.08
N SER A 125 3.64 -27.86 -2.53
CA SER A 125 3.40 -26.59 -3.19
C SER A 125 4.44 -25.54 -2.80
N LYS A 126 4.65 -24.59 -3.72
CA LYS A 126 5.21 -23.28 -3.43
C LYS A 126 4.09 -22.37 -2.94
N GLY A 127 4.32 -21.71 -1.82
CA GLY A 127 3.32 -20.92 -1.11
C GLY A 127 2.60 -21.74 -0.06
N VAL A 128 1.64 -21.10 0.63
CA VAL A 128 0.97 -21.69 1.79
C VAL A 128 -0.52 -21.84 1.54
N PRO A 129 -1.17 -22.86 2.13
CA PRO A 129 -2.60 -23.08 1.92
C PRO A 129 -3.47 -21.88 2.29
N TYR A 130 -4.59 -21.71 1.59
CA TYR A 130 -5.52 -20.60 1.78
C TYR A 130 -6.00 -20.39 3.23
N PHE A 131 -6.19 -21.48 3.98
CA PHE A 131 -6.63 -21.36 5.37
C PHE A 131 -5.56 -20.70 6.26
N ILE A 132 -4.27 -20.86 5.94
CA ILE A 132 -3.17 -20.22 6.66
C ILE A 132 -3.17 -18.73 6.36
N THR A 133 -3.35 -18.37 5.08
CA THR A 133 -3.44 -16.96 4.68
C THR A 133 -4.63 -16.23 5.31
N ASN A 134 -5.62 -16.95 5.85
CA ASN A 134 -6.81 -16.39 6.50
C ASN A 134 -6.97 -16.80 7.97
N TRP A 135 -5.97 -17.41 8.59
CA TRP A 135 -6.13 -18.10 9.88
C TRP A 135 -6.71 -17.22 11.00
N LYS A 136 -6.16 -16.03 11.25
CA LYS A 136 -6.67 -15.14 12.32
C LYS A 136 -8.12 -14.70 12.07
N ASN A 137 -8.48 -14.43 10.82
CA ASN A 137 -9.85 -14.08 10.43
C ASN A 137 -10.79 -15.25 10.65
N LEU A 138 -10.41 -16.46 10.21
CA LEU A 138 -11.20 -17.67 10.40
C LEU A 138 -11.41 -17.98 11.90
N LYS A 139 -10.33 -17.93 12.68
CA LYS A 139 -10.34 -18.15 14.13
C LYS A 139 -11.29 -17.18 14.83
N THR A 140 -11.23 -15.90 14.48
CA THR A 140 -12.07 -14.86 15.09
C THR A 140 -13.52 -14.95 14.64
N HIS A 141 -13.76 -15.08 13.33
CA HIS A 141 -15.12 -15.05 12.75
C HIS A 141 -15.94 -16.29 13.13
N PHE A 142 -15.32 -17.47 13.08
CA PHE A 142 -15.98 -18.74 13.37
C PHE A 142 -15.76 -19.24 14.80
N LYS A 143 -15.03 -18.48 15.63
CA LYS A 143 -14.72 -18.80 17.03
C LYS A 143 -14.05 -20.18 17.16
N LEU A 144 -13.01 -20.40 16.39
CA LEU A 144 -12.24 -21.64 16.41
C LEU A 144 -11.42 -21.74 17.72
N GLU A 145 -11.40 -22.91 18.37
CA GLU A 145 -10.82 -23.14 19.71
C GLU A 145 -9.44 -23.80 19.66
N ASP A 146 -8.46 -23.31 20.40
CA ASP A 146 -7.13 -23.95 20.42
C ASP A 146 -7.20 -25.40 20.90
N GLY A 147 -6.36 -26.26 20.29
CA GLY A 147 -6.30 -27.68 20.65
C GLY A 147 -7.45 -28.53 20.08
N LYS A 148 -8.05 -28.11 18.96
CA LYS A 148 -8.99 -28.91 18.15
C LYS A 148 -8.30 -29.59 16.97
N THR A 149 -8.92 -30.64 16.44
CA THR A 149 -8.34 -31.43 15.35
C THR A 149 -8.35 -30.67 14.02
N LEU A 150 -7.22 -30.63 13.32
CA LEU A 150 -7.12 -30.20 11.92
C LEU A 150 -7.24 -31.42 11.00
N TYR A 151 -8.14 -31.32 10.04
CA TYR A 151 -8.42 -32.37 9.08
C TYR A 151 -7.89 -31.98 7.71
N TYR A 152 -7.34 -32.95 6.99
CA TYR A 152 -6.93 -32.79 5.61
C TYR A 152 -7.73 -33.72 4.72
N GLY A 153 -8.47 -33.13 3.78
CA GLY A 153 -9.25 -33.90 2.82
C GLY A 153 -8.51 -34.21 1.52
N GLY A 154 -7.32 -33.63 1.28
CA GLY A 154 -6.61 -33.71 0.00
C GLY A 154 -6.49 -32.38 -0.74
N PHE A 155 -5.39 -32.21 -1.46
CA PHE A 155 -4.98 -31.12 -2.37
C PHE A 155 -5.41 -29.68 -1.98
N GLY A 156 -4.99 -29.22 -0.80
CA GLY A 156 -5.23 -27.87 -0.31
C GLY A 156 -6.53 -27.66 0.48
N ARG A 157 -7.36 -28.71 0.65
CA ARG A 157 -8.59 -28.62 1.46
C ARG A 157 -8.37 -29.04 2.90
N PHE A 158 -8.65 -28.12 3.80
CA PHE A 158 -8.51 -28.31 5.24
C PHE A 158 -9.85 -28.09 5.93
N PHE A 159 -10.14 -28.95 6.90
CA PHE A 159 -11.31 -28.81 7.75
C PHE A 159 -10.87 -28.69 9.19
N TYR A 160 -11.76 -28.16 10.01
CA TYR A 160 -11.51 -27.91 11.40
C TYR A 160 -12.64 -28.48 12.25
N GLU A 161 -12.29 -29.07 13.37
CA GLU A 161 -13.30 -29.66 14.26
C GLU A 161 -14.26 -28.62 14.79
N HIS A 162 -15.56 -28.86 14.59
CA HIS A 162 -16.61 -28.03 15.16
C HIS A 162 -17.75 -28.90 15.66
N LYS A 163 -17.77 -29.18 16.97
CA LYS A 163 -18.73 -30.11 17.60
C LYS A 163 -18.62 -31.51 16.97
N ASP A 164 -19.75 -32.18 16.67
CA ASP A 164 -19.79 -33.52 16.04
C ASP A 164 -19.62 -33.48 14.51
N SER A 165 -18.98 -32.43 13.99
CA SER A 165 -18.87 -32.16 12.56
C SER A 165 -17.54 -31.51 12.21
N VAL A 166 -17.21 -31.48 10.92
CA VAL A 166 -16.03 -30.78 10.42
C VAL A 166 -16.46 -29.55 9.64
N PHE A 167 -15.75 -28.45 9.87
CA PHE A 167 -15.98 -27.17 9.21
C PHE A 167 -14.92 -26.97 8.12
N ASP A 168 -15.33 -26.85 6.87
CA ASP A 168 -14.45 -26.61 5.73
C ASP A 168 -13.91 -25.18 5.74
N LEU A 169 -12.59 -25.04 5.86
CA LEU A 169 -11.92 -23.75 5.98
C LEU A 169 -11.85 -22.96 4.67
N ALA A 170 -12.18 -23.59 3.53
CA ALA A 170 -12.25 -22.93 2.23
C ALA A 170 -13.69 -22.55 1.85
N THR A 171 -14.67 -23.44 2.08
CA THR A 171 -16.07 -23.22 1.65
C THR A 171 -17.01 -22.75 2.76
N TYR A 172 -16.57 -22.76 4.01
CA TYR A 172 -17.36 -22.43 5.20
C TYR A 172 -18.61 -23.28 5.38
N LYS A 173 -18.58 -24.49 4.82
CA LYS A 173 -19.65 -25.49 4.96
C LYS A 173 -19.28 -26.50 6.04
N THR A 174 -20.30 -27.01 6.71
CA THR A 174 -20.15 -28.08 7.70
C THR A 174 -20.46 -29.43 7.08
N TYR A 175 -19.61 -30.41 7.33
CA TYR A 175 -19.76 -31.78 6.86
C TYR A 175 -19.80 -32.74 8.04
N ARG A 176 -20.46 -33.88 7.87
CA ARG A 176 -20.44 -34.96 8.87
C ARG A 176 -19.12 -35.71 8.79
N LYS A 177 -18.63 -36.17 9.94
CA LYS A 177 -17.57 -37.16 10.01
C LYS A 177 -18.02 -38.45 9.33
N ILE A 178 -17.08 -39.21 8.80
CA ILE A 178 -17.33 -40.50 8.15
C ILE A 178 -16.76 -41.63 9.00
N ASP A 179 -17.32 -42.82 8.88
CA ASP A 179 -16.77 -43.98 9.57
C ASP A 179 -15.41 -44.37 8.98
N TYR A 180 -14.48 -44.74 9.86
CA TYR A 180 -13.19 -45.27 9.42
C TYR A 180 -13.38 -46.62 8.72
N VAL A 181 -13.04 -46.68 7.43
CA VAL A 181 -12.95 -47.93 6.69
C VAL A 181 -11.49 -48.32 6.55
N LYS A 182 -11.04 -49.28 7.37
CA LYS A 182 -9.69 -49.83 7.29
C LYS A 182 -9.50 -50.56 5.97
N ASN A 183 -8.51 -50.14 5.18
CA ASN A 183 -8.09 -50.83 3.97
C ASN A 183 -6.73 -51.51 4.22
N GLU A 184 -6.70 -52.84 4.21
CA GLU A 184 -5.47 -53.61 4.48
C GLU A 184 -4.50 -53.63 3.28
N LYS A 185 -4.89 -53.08 2.12
CA LYS A 185 -4.04 -53.07 0.93
C LYS A 185 -2.99 -51.96 1.01
N VAL A 186 -1.72 -52.35 1.03
CA VAL A 186 -0.60 -51.42 0.90
C VAL A 186 -0.48 -50.96 -0.55
N ASN A 187 -0.34 -49.66 -0.76
CA ASN A 187 -0.08 -49.07 -2.05
C ASN A 187 1.30 -49.57 -2.56
N PRO A 188 1.42 -50.04 -3.82
CA PRO A 188 2.69 -50.49 -4.37
C PRO A 188 3.84 -49.47 -4.26
N LYS A 189 3.52 -48.17 -4.17
CA LYS A 189 4.52 -47.11 -3.95
C LYS A 189 5.08 -47.12 -2.54
N TRP A 190 4.27 -47.37 -1.52
CA TRP A 190 4.74 -47.57 -0.14
C TRP A 190 5.58 -48.85 -0.01
N GLU A 191 5.22 -49.93 -0.70
CA GLU A 191 6.06 -51.13 -0.75
C GLU A 191 7.46 -50.82 -1.29
N LYS A 192 7.56 -49.98 -2.34
CA LYS A 192 8.85 -49.51 -2.86
C LYS A 192 9.60 -48.66 -1.84
N VAL A 193 8.93 -47.81 -1.06
CA VAL A 193 9.57 -47.02 0.01
C VAL A 193 10.20 -47.96 1.03
N PHE A 194 9.45 -48.95 1.52
CA PHE A 194 9.95 -49.89 2.53
C PHE A 194 11.07 -50.79 2.03
N LYS A 195 11.17 -51.02 0.71
CA LYS A 195 12.26 -51.75 0.07
C LYS A 195 13.47 -50.88 -0.32
N GLY A 196 13.39 -49.56 -0.13
CA GLY A 196 14.42 -48.62 -0.60
C GLY A 196 14.47 -48.44 -2.13
N GLU A 197 13.40 -48.83 -2.82
CA GLU A 197 13.26 -48.78 -4.29
C GLU A 197 12.46 -47.55 -4.77
N TYR A 198 11.88 -46.77 -3.85
CA TYR A 198 11.12 -45.58 -4.20
C TYR A 198 12.05 -44.47 -4.68
N LYS A 199 11.91 -44.10 -5.95
CA LYS A 199 12.69 -43.02 -6.56
C LYS A 199 11.92 -41.71 -6.43
N ILE A 200 12.49 -40.79 -5.67
CA ILE A 200 12.10 -39.38 -5.65
C ILE A 200 12.68 -38.72 -6.90
N SER A 201 11.89 -37.87 -7.53
CA SER A 201 12.33 -37.10 -8.69
C SER A 201 13.57 -36.27 -8.33
N ASN A 202 14.69 -36.54 -9.01
CA ASN A 202 16.03 -36.04 -8.66
C ASN A 202 16.53 -34.89 -9.55
N SER A 203 15.67 -34.26 -10.35
CA SER A 203 16.13 -33.24 -11.29
C SER A 203 15.16 -32.09 -11.48
N LYS A 204 15.75 -30.93 -11.78
CA LYS A 204 15.20 -29.74 -12.46
C LYS A 204 14.50 -30.05 -13.83
N SER A 205 14.02 -31.27 -14.06
CA SER A 205 13.39 -31.75 -15.30
C SER A 205 11.86 -31.56 -15.31
N THR A 206 11.34 -30.78 -14.36
CA THR A 206 9.97 -30.30 -14.37
C THR A 206 9.85 -29.23 -15.45
N GLY A 207 9.07 -29.48 -16.49
CA GLY A 207 8.62 -28.38 -17.33
C GLY A 207 7.83 -27.42 -16.45
N TYR A 208 8.12 -26.12 -16.54
CA TYR A 208 7.45 -25.08 -15.78
C TYR A 208 7.28 -23.85 -16.66
N ILE A 209 6.13 -23.19 -16.54
CA ILE A 209 5.81 -21.97 -17.27
C ILE A 209 5.75 -20.81 -16.28
N ASP A 210 6.74 -19.93 -16.36
CA ASP A 210 6.77 -18.69 -15.57
C ASP A 210 5.68 -17.71 -16.04
N ASN A 211 5.24 -16.84 -15.13
CA ASN A 211 4.40 -15.66 -15.41
C ASN A 211 3.04 -15.98 -16.06
N VAL A 212 2.45 -17.13 -15.74
CA VAL A 212 1.00 -17.35 -15.89
C VAL A 212 0.33 -16.58 -14.73
N PRO A 213 -0.65 -15.70 -14.99
CA PRO A 213 -1.25 -14.90 -13.92
C PRO A 213 -2.25 -15.74 -13.10
N PHE A 214 -2.30 -15.49 -11.79
CA PHE A 214 -3.33 -16.06 -10.93
C PHE A 214 -4.60 -15.20 -10.92
N VAL A 215 -5.74 -15.87 -11.04
CA VAL A 215 -7.07 -15.28 -10.95
C VAL A 215 -7.93 -16.15 -10.05
N LEU A 216 -8.59 -15.56 -9.06
CA LEU A 216 -9.48 -16.34 -8.21
C LEU A 216 -10.80 -16.68 -8.91
N TRP A 217 -11.35 -17.81 -8.47
CA TRP A 217 -12.68 -18.26 -8.84
C TRP A 217 -13.72 -17.16 -8.60
N SER A 218 -14.49 -16.83 -9.65
CA SER A 218 -15.65 -15.92 -9.56
C SER A 218 -16.87 -16.43 -10.31
N TYR A 219 -16.72 -16.86 -11.57
CA TYR A 219 -17.86 -17.34 -12.39
C TYR A 219 -17.99 -18.87 -12.42
N GLY A 220 -16.89 -19.59 -12.22
CA GLY A 220 -16.79 -21.03 -12.41
C GLY A 220 -15.33 -21.44 -12.58
N CYS A 221 -14.97 -22.69 -12.30
CA CYS A 221 -13.57 -23.11 -12.37
C CYS A 221 -13.04 -23.07 -13.82
N SER A 222 -13.82 -23.55 -14.79
CA SER A 222 -13.43 -23.56 -16.20
C SER A 222 -13.18 -22.17 -16.81
N PRO A 223 -14.09 -21.17 -16.68
CA PRO A 223 -13.80 -19.83 -17.18
C PRO A 223 -12.65 -19.15 -16.42
N THR A 224 -12.44 -19.48 -15.14
CA THR A 224 -11.28 -19.00 -14.36
C THR A 224 -9.96 -19.51 -14.94
N SER A 225 -9.82 -20.84 -15.10
CA SER A 225 -8.62 -21.44 -15.68
C SER A 225 -8.35 -20.92 -17.09
N SER A 226 -9.41 -20.77 -17.89
CA SER A 226 -9.31 -20.22 -19.24
C SER A 226 -8.83 -18.77 -19.22
N SER A 227 -9.32 -17.94 -18.29
CA SER A 227 -8.89 -16.55 -18.18
C SER A 227 -7.40 -16.42 -17.85
N MET A 228 -6.85 -17.25 -16.95
CA MET A 228 -5.41 -17.27 -16.65
C MET A 228 -4.57 -17.58 -17.91
N ILE A 229 -5.00 -18.56 -18.72
CA ILE A 229 -4.34 -18.92 -19.98
C ILE A 229 -4.36 -17.76 -20.98
N PHE A 230 -5.49 -17.09 -21.14
CA PHE A 230 -5.58 -15.97 -22.10
C PHE A 230 -4.89 -14.72 -21.60
N SER A 231 -4.93 -14.42 -20.30
CA SER A 231 -4.12 -13.36 -19.70
C SER A 231 -2.60 -13.62 -19.84
N TYR A 232 -2.16 -14.88 -19.83
CA TYR A 232 -0.78 -15.25 -20.15
C TYR A 232 -0.42 -14.89 -21.61
N TYR A 233 -1.31 -15.15 -22.57
CA TYR A 233 -1.08 -14.81 -23.98
C TYR A 233 -1.22 -13.32 -24.27
N ASP A 234 -2.07 -12.60 -23.55
CA ASP A 234 -2.34 -11.17 -23.72
C ASP A 234 -1.03 -10.35 -23.68
N THR A 235 -0.17 -10.66 -22.72
CA THR A 235 1.15 -10.01 -22.56
C THR A 235 2.23 -10.52 -23.53
N ARG A 236 1.92 -11.47 -24.41
CA ARG A 236 2.88 -12.19 -25.29
C ARG A 236 2.57 -12.07 -26.78
N GLY A 237 2.04 -10.90 -27.19
CA GLY A 237 1.77 -10.58 -28.59
C GLY A 237 0.35 -10.95 -29.05
N TYR A 238 -0.55 -11.19 -28.10
CA TYR A 238 -1.98 -11.40 -28.32
C TYR A 238 -2.79 -10.42 -27.45
N GLY A 239 -2.33 -9.16 -27.34
CA GLY A 239 -3.01 -8.16 -26.51
C GLY A 239 -4.38 -7.82 -27.08
N ASP A 240 -5.42 -7.84 -26.24
CA ASP A 240 -6.87 -7.68 -26.53
C ASP A 240 -7.70 -8.77 -25.82
N PHE A 241 -7.09 -9.71 -25.08
CA PHE A 241 -7.84 -10.70 -24.32
C PHE A 241 -8.33 -10.18 -22.96
N VAL A 242 -7.63 -9.22 -22.37
CA VAL A 242 -8.03 -8.60 -21.11
C VAL A 242 -8.20 -7.10 -21.27
N ASP A 243 -9.43 -6.68 -21.53
CA ASP A 243 -9.74 -5.25 -21.70
C ASP A 243 -9.76 -4.50 -20.37
N TYR A 244 -10.19 -5.16 -19.29
CA TYR A 244 -10.27 -4.55 -17.97
C TYR A 244 -10.34 -5.57 -16.84
N TYR A 245 -10.05 -5.10 -15.62
CA TYR A 245 -10.28 -5.83 -14.37
C TYR A 245 -11.37 -5.15 -13.56
N PHE A 246 -12.18 -5.91 -12.84
CA PHE A 246 -13.30 -5.38 -12.07
C PHE A 246 -13.52 -6.14 -10.77
N THR A 247 -14.27 -5.54 -9.84
CA THR A 247 -14.73 -6.22 -8.63
C THR A 247 -16.10 -6.83 -8.87
N ARG A 248 -16.35 -8.04 -8.39
CA ARG A 248 -17.65 -8.70 -8.52
C ARG A 248 -18.08 -9.36 -7.22
N TYR A 249 -19.37 -9.26 -6.90
CA TYR A 249 -19.97 -10.14 -5.91
C TYR A 249 -20.24 -11.52 -6.54
N ASP A 250 -19.62 -12.53 -5.96
CA ASP A 250 -19.74 -13.92 -6.39
C ASP A 250 -20.89 -14.60 -5.65
N ASN A 251 -21.89 -15.07 -6.40
CA ASN A 251 -23.12 -15.62 -5.84
C ASN A 251 -22.95 -17.01 -5.22
N VAL A 252 -21.97 -17.80 -5.68
CA VAL A 252 -21.79 -19.18 -5.19
C VAL A 252 -21.00 -19.17 -3.88
N THR A 253 -19.89 -18.42 -3.81
CA THR A 253 -19.11 -18.29 -2.56
C THR A 253 -19.63 -17.18 -1.65
N ARG A 254 -20.59 -16.37 -2.10
CA ARG A 254 -21.19 -15.26 -1.35
C ARG A 254 -20.19 -14.22 -0.86
N SER A 255 -19.19 -13.91 -1.69
CA SER A 255 -18.07 -13.04 -1.33
C SER A 255 -17.70 -12.10 -2.48
N TYR A 256 -17.14 -10.93 -2.20
CA TYR A 256 -16.53 -10.09 -3.23
C TYR A 256 -15.22 -10.71 -3.72
N LYS A 257 -15.06 -10.77 -5.05
CA LYS A 257 -13.82 -11.11 -5.75
C LYS A 257 -13.29 -9.85 -6.39
N TYR A 258 -12.05 -9.50 -6.08
CA TYR A 258 -11.36 -8.33 -6.59
C TYR A 258 -10.51 -8.70 -7.80
N ASN A 259 -10.24 -7.73 -8.68
CA ASN A 259 -9.34 -7.87 -9.82
C ASN A 259 -9.72 -9.04 -10.75
N VAL A 260 -11.00 -9.20 -11.03
CA VAL A 260 -11.52 -10.20 -11.97
C VAL A 260 -11.30 -9.72 -13.41
N PRO A 261 -10.56 -10.44 -14.28
CA PRO A 261 -10.36 -10.04 -15.67
C PRO A 261 -11.65 -10.16 -16.48
N SER A 262 -11.86 -9.25 -17.44
CA SER A 262 -13.00 -9.26 -18.37
C SER A 262 -13.13 -10.60 -19.11
N ALA A 263 -12.00 -11.22 -19.49
CA ALA A 263 -11.90 -12.55 -20.08
C ALA A 263 -12.73 -13.60 -19.32
N GLN A 264 -12.67 -13.63 -17.98
CA GLN A 264 -13.36 -14.64 -17.18
C GLN A 264 -14.89 -14.55 -17.36
N ARG A 265 -15.44 -13.33 -17.44
CA ARG A 265 -16.87 -13.10 -17.70
C ARG A 265 -17.25 -13.53 -19.11
N GLN A 266 -16.47 -13.14 -20.12
CA GLN A 266 -16.74 -13.48 -21.51
C GLN A 266 -16.74 -15.00 -21.72
N LEU A 267 -15.73 -15.68 -21.16
CA LEU A 267 -15.60 -17.14 -21.22
C LEU A 267 -16.74 -17.83 -20.48
N ALA A 268 -17.18 -17.32 -19.32
CA ALA A 268 -18.32 -17.89 -18.60
C ALA A 268 -19.61 -17.85 -19.44
N ILE A 269 -19.85 -16.76 -20.18
CA ILE A 269 -20.99 -16.63 -21.10
C ILE A 269 -20.86 -17.64 -22.24
N LEU A 270 -19.70 -17.70 -22.90
CA LEU A 270 -19.45 -18.61 -24.03
C LEU A 270 -19.52 -20.09 -23.62
N MET A 271 -19.16 -20.40 -22.37
CA MET A 271 -19.21 -21.75 -21.81
C MET A 271 -20.59 -22.16 -21.27
N ASN A 272 -21.55 -21.23 -21.21
CA ASN A 272 -22.83 -21.38 -20.52
C ASN A 272 -22.65 -21.84 -19.06
N THR A 273 -21.68 -21.25 -18.35
CA THR A 273 -21.38 -21.57 -16.95
C THR A 273 -22.53 -21.13 -16.04
N ASP A 274 -23.00 -22.01 -15.16
CA ASP A 274 -23.93 -21.61 -14.09
C ASP A 274 -23.17 -20.82 -13.01
N SER A 275 -23.14 -19.51 -13.16
CA SER A 275 -22.49 -18.61 -12.21
C SER A 275 -23.40 -18.14 -11.05
N MET A 276 -24.61 -18.72 -10.94
CA MET A 276 -25.60 -18.34 -9.94
C MET A 276 -25.68 -19.33 -8.78
N TYR A 277 -25.58 -20.64 -9.05
CA TYR A 277 -25.80 -21.66 -8.02
C TYR A 277 -24.61 -22.59 -7.80
N GLU A 278 -23.98 -23.11 -8.87
CA GLU A 278 -23.01 -24.20 -8.73
C GLU A 278 -21.60 -23.86 -9.23
N GLY A 279 -21.44 -22.89 -10.13
CA GLY A 279 -20.16 -22.64 -10.81
C GLY A 279 -19.81 -23.67 -11.90
N GLY A 280 -20.75 -24.57 -12.20
CA GLY A 280 -20.55 -25.72 -13.08
C GLY A 280 -20.42 -25.34 -14.55
N THR A 281 -19.54 -26.03 -15.27
CA THR A 281 -19.34 -25.89 -16.72
C THR A 281 -19.28 -27.26 -17.36
N SER A 282 -20.01 -27.45 -18.47
CA SER A 282 -19.90 -28.67 -19.27
C SER A 282 -18.52 -28.75 -19.94
N VAL A 283 -17.85 -29.90 -19.81
CA VAL A 283 -16.56 -30.17 -20.46
C VAL A 283 -16.63 -30.05 -21.99
N TYR A 284 -17.82 -30.19 -22.58
CA TYR A 284 -18.01 -30.02 -24.02
C TYR A 284 -18.10 -28.55 -24.45
N SER A 285 -18.41 -27.64 -23.53
CA SER A 285 -18.51 -26.20 -23.82
C SER A 285 -17.15 -25.50 -23.84
N ILE A 286 -16.10 -26.09 -23.24
CA ILE A 286 -14.80 -25.43 -23.06
C ILE A 286 -14.11 -25.14 -24.40
N LYS A 287 -13.89 -26.16 -25.26
CA LYS A 287 -13.23 -25.97 -26.56
C LYS A 287 -13.99 -25.00 -27.48
N PRO A 288 -15.32 -25.15 -27.69
CA PRO A 288 -16.08 -24.20 -28.51
C PRO A 288 -15.96 -22.77 -27.98
N ALA A 289 -16.06 -22.58 -26.66
CA ALA A 289 -15.93 -21.27 -26.04
C ALA A 289 -14.55 -20.66 -26.26
N HIS A 290 -13.47 -21.42 -26.05
CA HIS A 290 -12.11 -20.96 -26.36
C HIS A 290 -11.99 -20.55 -27.84
N SER A 291 -12.56 -21.33 -28.77
CA SER A 291 -12.44 -21.04 -30.21
C SER A 291 -13.19 -19.76 -30.59
N THR A 292 -14.40 -19.57 -30.06
CA THR A 292 -15.16 -18.35 -30.29
C THR A 292 -14.46 -17.15 -29.64
N PHE A 293 -13.96 -17.30 -28.41
CA PHE A 293 -13.20 -16.26 -27.73
C PHE A 293 -12.00 -15.83 -28.56
N THR A 294 -11.08 -16.74 -28.89
CA THR A 294 -9.81 -16.36 -29.53
C THR A 294 -9.90 -16.01 -31.01
N ASN A 295 -10.86 -16.56 -31.76
CA ASN A 295 -10.87 -16.45 -33.22
C ASN A 295 -12.04 -15.64 -33.77
N THR A 296 -13.15 -15.53 -33.01
CA THR A 296 -14.35 -14.80 -33.42
C THR A 296 -14.46 -13.47 -32.70
N ASN A 297 -14.39 -13.48 -31.37
CA ASN A 297 -14.49 -12.27 -30.55
C ASN A 297 -13.19 -11.48 -30.60
N HIS A 298 -12.07 -12.18 -30.51
CA HIS A 298 -10.74 -11.61 -30.70
C HIS A 298 -10.22 -12.03 -32.09
N PRO A 299 -9.67 -11.11 -32.90
CA PRO A 299 -9.28 -11.41 -34.27
C PRO A 299 -7.90 -12.07 -34.34
N TYR A 300 -7.72 -13.21 -33.65
CA TYR A 300 -6.53 -14.05 -33.67
C TYR A 300 -6.79 -15.41 -34.33
N SER A 301 -5.71 -16.17 -34.54
CA SER A 301 -5.75 -17.51 -35.12
C SER A 301 -5.17 -18.53 -34.14
N PHE A 302 -6.04 -19.17 -33.36
CA PHE A 302 -5.67 -20.26 -32.45
C PHE A 302 -6.22 -21.60 -32.97
N THR A 303 -5.40 -22.63 -32.85
CA THR A 303 -5.75 -24.03 -33.08
C THR A 303 -6.02 -24.70 -31.74
N LEU A 304 -7.22 -25.24 -31.56
CA LEU A 304 -7.64 -25.79 -30.27
C LEU A 304 -7.76 -27.32 -30.30
N GLY A 305 -7.03 -27.97 -29.39
CA GLY A 305 -7.12 -29.40 -29.12
C GLY A 305 -8.10 -29.72 -28.00
N GLN A 306 -8.72 -30.89 -28.03
CA GLN A 306 -9.58 -31.39 -26.96
C GLN A 306 -9.47 -32.90 -26.88
N HIS A 307 -9.22 -33.40 -25.69
CA HIS A 307 -9.11 -34.82 -25.38
C HIS A 307 -9.95 -35.09 -24.12
N ILE A 308 -11.07 -35.83 -24.23
CA ILE A 308 -12.05 -36.05 -23.14
C ILE A 308 -12.16 -37.56 -22.81
N TYR A 309 -12.46 -37.91 -21.56
CA TYR A 309 -12.82 -39.25 -21.06
C TYR A 309 -11.81 -40.39 -21.30
N GLY A 310 -10.60 -40.26 -20.76
CA GLY A 310 -9.72 -41.43 -20.61
C GLY A 310 -10.10 -42.17 -19.33
N GLN A 311 -10.50 -43.43 -19.47
CA GLN A 311 -10.61 -44.35 -18.33
C GLN A 311 -9.26 -45.07 -18.14
N THR A 312 -8.69 -44.95 -16.93
CA THR A 312 -7.82 -45.93 -16.24
C THR A 312 -6.47 -46.34 -16.85
N SER A 313 -5.44 -46.34 -16.01
CA SER A 313 -4.08 -46.92 -16.18
C SER A 313 -3.10 -46.30 -17.17
N ASP A 314 -3.57 -45.57 -18.18
CA ASP A 314 -2.68 -45.04 -19.22
C ASP A 314 -2.33 -43.57 -18.96
N THR A 315 -1.05 -43.23 -19.04
CA THR A 315 -0.54 -41.84 -19.05
C THR A 315 -0.97 -41.09 -20.32
N PHE A 316 -2.08 -41.49 -20.94
CA PHE A 316 -2.56 -41.05 -22.24
C PHE A 316 -2.69 -39.53 -22.33
N PHE A 317 -3.20 -38.88 -21.28
CA PHE A 317 -3.33 -37.42 -21.25
C PHE A 317 -2.03 -36.70 -20.91
N TYR A 318 -1.11 -37.38 -20.22
CA TYR A 318 0.15 -36.79 -19.77
C TYR A 318 0.95 -36.24 -20.93
N ARG A 319 1.02 -36.97 -22.05
CA ARG A 319 1.75 -36.50 -23.25
C ARG A 319 1.24 -35.17 -23.78
N TYR A 320 -0.06 -34.90 -23.69
CA TYR A 320 -0.64 -33.64 -24.18
C TYR A 320 -0.29 -32.49 -23.24
N ILE A 321 -0.43 -32.70 -21.93
CA ILE A 321 -0.02 -31.71 -20.92
C ILE A 321 1.47 -31.41 -21.06
N LYS A 322 2.31 -32.46 -21.10
CA LYS A 322 3.76 -32.33 -21.25
C LYS A 322 4.15 -31.60 -22.54
N ASN A 323 3.55 -31.95 -23.68
CA ASN A 323 3.85 -31.28 -24.96
C ASN A 323 3.52 -29.78 -24.93
N GLU A 324 2.41 -29.39 -24.28
CA GLU A 324 2.06 -27.97 -24.12
C GLU A 324 3.04 -27.27 -23.18
N VAL A 325 3.33 -27.87 -22.02
CA VAL A 325 4.28 -27.32 -21.04
C VAL A 325 5.69 -27.17 -21.62
N ASP A 326 6.22 -28.20 -22.29
CA ASP A 326 7.54 -28.17 -22.95
C ASP A 326 7.60 -27.11 -24.05
N SER A 327 6.45 -26.74 -24.60
CA SER A 327 6.33 -25.67 -25.59
C SER A 327 6.00 -24.30 -24.98
N VAL A 328 6.09 -24.17 -23.65
CA VAL A 328 5.80 -22.94 -22.90
C VAL A 328 4.37 -22.43 -23.13
N ARG A 329 3.40 -23.37 -23.22
CA ARG A 329 1.97 -23.10 -23.38
C ARG A 329 1.17 -23.66 -22.19
N PRO A 330 0.51 -22.83 -21.38
CA PRO A 330 -0.31 -23.32 -20.28
C PRO A 330 -1.54 -24.05 -20.82
N VAL A 331 -1.94 -25.12 -20.14
CA VAL A 331 -2.99 -26.03 -20.63
C VAL A 331 -4.20 -26.00 -19.71
N HIS A 332 -5.41 -25.99 -20.27
CA HIS A 332 -6.62 -26.13 -19.45
C HIS A 332 -6.82 -27.62 -19.16
N TRP A 333 -6.76 -27.98 -17.89
CA TRP A 333 -6.99 -29.35 -17.42
C TRP A 333 -8.25 -29.40 -16.56
N ALA A 334 -9.26 -30.16 -17.00
CA ALA A 334 -10.45 -30.43 -16.23
C ALA A 334 -10.46 -31.88 -15.76
N VAL A 335 -10.85 -32.09 -14.51
CA VAL A 335 -10.93 -33.40 -13.89
C VAL A 335 -12.38 -33.71 -13.52
N LEU A 336 -12.82 -34.96 -13.70
CA LEU A 336 -14.16 -35.44 -13.33
C LEU A 336 -14.02 -36.70 -12.48
N ASN A 337 -14.94 -36.93 -11.55
CA ASN A 337 -14.81 -37.98 -10.51
C ASN A 337 -13.41 -37.98 -9.89
N TYR A 338 -12.83 -36.80 -9.70
CA TYR A 338 -11.52 -36.68 -9.07
C TYR A 338 -11.73 -36.77 -7.57
N TYR A 339 -11.10 -37.74 -6.93
CA TYR A 339 -11.23 -37.89 -5.49
C TYR A 339 -10.46 -36.78 -4.78
N TYR A 340 -11.21 -35.88 -4.16
CA TYR A 340 -10.73 -34.65 -3.56
C TYR A 340 -11.56 -34.32 -2.32
N GLY A 341 -10.91 -34.05 -1.19
CA GLY A 341 -11.65 -33.64 0.01
C GLY A 341 -12.49 -34.74 0.67
N GLY A 342 -12.28 -36.01 0.31
CA GLY A 342 -13.15 -37.12 0.71
C GLY A 342 -14.42 -37.30 -0.10
N GLU A 343 -14.53 -36.59 -1.22
CA GLU A 343 -15.63 -36.72 -2.17
C GLU A 343 -15.10 -36.79 -3.61
N TYR A 344 -15.96 -37.19 -4.55
CA TYR A 344 -15.65 -37.13 -5.97
C TYR A 344 -16.09 -35.77 -6.53
N ILE A 345 -15.17 -35.04 -7.16
CA ILE A 345 -15.43 -33.70 -7.68
C ILE A 345 -15.29 -33.63 -9.21
N GLY A 346 -15.93 -32.61 -9.78
CA GLY A 346 -15.58 -32.05 -11.08
C GLY A 346 -14.90 -30.69 -10.90
N HIS A 347 -13.73 -30.46 -11.52
CA HIS A 347 -12.99 -29.20 -11.38
C HIS A 347 -12.17 -28.85 -12.62
N SER A 348 -11.75 -27.59 -12.73
CA SER A 348 -10.84 -27.10 -13.76
C SER A 348 -9.69 -26.31 -13.14
N VAL A 349 -8.50 -26.55 -13.66
CA VAL A 349 -7.25 -25.92 -13.26
C VAL A 349 -6.40 -25.62 -14.52
N VAL A 350 -5.36 -24.81 -14.36
CA VAL A 350 -4.37 -24.60 -15.43
C VAL A 350 -3.14 -25.45 -15.13
N GLY A 351 -2.80 -26.37 -16.03
CA GLY A 351 -1.51 -27.04 -16.00
C GLY A 351 -0.42 -26.08 -16.45
N ILE A 352 0.50 -25.78 -15.55
CA ILE A 352 1.63 -24.87 -15.80
C ILE A 352 2.99 -25.57 -15.65
N GLY A 353 2.97 -26.82 -15.19
CA GLY A 353 4.16 -27.62 -15.09
C GLY A 353 3.85 -29.08 -14.81
N TYR A 354 4.89 -29.88 -14.65
CA TYR A 354 4.76 -31.29 -14.29
C TYR A 354 6.00 -31.79 -13.55
N ASP A 355 5.88 -32.92 -12.84
CA ASP A 355 6.99 -33.72 -12.32
C ASP A 355 6.77 -35.20 -12.69
N ASP A 356 7.63 -35.72 -13.56
CA ASP A 356 7.66 -37.13 -14.00
C ASP A 356 9.02 -37.80 -13.79
N GLY A 357 9.96 -37.12 -13.10
CA GLY A 357 11.32 -37.63 -12.89
C GLY A 357 11.41 -38.71 -11.81
N GLY A 358 10.30 -38.99 -11.11
CA GLY A 358 10.20 -39.93 -10.00
C GLY A 358 9.23 -41.08 -10.27
N THR A 359 8.81 -41.74 -9.18
CA THR A 359 7.82 -42.82 -9.24
C THR A 359 6.39 -42.30 -9.43
N ASP A 360 6.16 -41.01 -9.21
CA ASP A 360 4.87 -40.31 -9.36
C ASP A 360 4.88 -39.43 -10.62
N THR A 361 3.74 -39.32 -11.29
CA THR A 361 3.49 -38.32 -12.34
C THR A 361 2.54 -37.27 -11.79
N LEU A 362 3.06 -36.07 -11.59
CA LEU A 362 2.35 -34.96 -10.98
C LEU A 362 2.25 -33.81 -11.97
N ILE A 363 1.14 -33.07 -11.94
CA ILE A 363 0.93 -31.86 -12.73
C ILE A 363 0.96 -30.68 -11.77
N GLN A 364 1.83 -29.71 -12.02
CA GLN A 364 1.81 -28.45 -11.29
C GLN A 364 0.70 -27.58 -11.86
N VAL A 365 -0.18 -27.10 -10.99
CA VAL A 365 -1.37 -26.37 -11.42
C VAL A 365 -1.48 -25.00 -10.80
N HIS A 366 -2.04 -24.05 -11.53
CA HIS A 366 -2.69 -22.89 -10.91
C HIS A 366 -4.11 -23.31 -10.55
N ASN A 367 -4.38 -23.38 -9.25
CA ASN A 367 -5.71 -23.68 -8.77
C ASN A 367 -6.60 -22.43 -8.89
N THR A 368 -7.91 -22.65 -8.96
CA THR A 368 -8.89 -21.55 -9.03
C THR A 368 -9.38 -21.12 -7.64
N TRP A 369 -9.16 -21.92 -6.60
CA TRP A 369 -9.61 -21.61 -5.24
C TRP A 369 -8.67 -20.70 -4.46
N ASP A 370 -7.37 -20.70 -4.81
CA ASP A 370 -6.33 -19.96 -4.09
C ASP A 370 -5.14 -19.60 -4.99
N TYR A 371 -4.16 -18.90 -4.42
CA TYR A 371 -2.93 -18.47 -5.08
C TYR A 371 -1.77 -19.46 -4.87
N THR A 372 -2.07 -20.76 -4.74
CA THR A 372 -1.06 -21.81 -4.57
C THR A 372 -0.80 -22.54 -5.88
N GLU A 373 0.41 -23.09 -6.02
CA GLU A 373 0.82 -23.90 -7.17
C GLU A 373 1.00 -25.37 -6.77
N PRO A 374 -0.07 -26.09 -6.39
CA PRO A 374 0.07 -27.45 -5.91
C PRO A 374 0.41 -28.40 -7.06
N PHE A 375 1.13 -29.46 -6.72
CA PHE A 375 1.33 -30.61 -7.61
C PHE A 375 0.20 -31.63 -7.39
N TRP A 376 -0.67 -31.77 -8.39
CA TRP A 376 -1.79 -32.71 -8.38
C TRP A 376 -1.41 -34.02 -9.06
N SER A 377 -1.93 -35.14 -8.55
CA SER A 377 -1.76 -36.43 -9.22
C SER A 377 -2.52 -36.44 -10.55
N LEU A 378 -1.94 -36.99 -11.62
CA LEU A 378 -2.59 -37.07 -12.93
C LEU A 378 -3.99 -37.72 -12.88
N TYR A 379 -4.19 -38.66 -11.97
CA TYR A 379 -5.49 -39.28 -11.69
C TYR A 379 -5.57 -39.72 -10.22
N THR A 380 -6.79 -40.01 -9.76
CA THR A 380 -7.07 -40.65 -8.47
C THR A 380 -7.79 -41.98 -8.70
N ASN A 381 -7.54 -42.95 -7.82
CA ASN A 381 -8.22 -44.24 -7.79
C ASN A 381 -8.56 -44.58 -6.34
N VAL A 382 -9.82 -44.43 -5.97
CA VAL A 382 -10.30 -44.71 -4.62
C VAL A 382 -11.43 -45.71 -4.70
N ASN A 383 -11.33 -46.78 -3.91
CA ASN A 383 -12.28 -47.91 -3.90
C ASN A 383 -12.54 -48.55 -5.28
N GLY A 384 -11.59 -48.44 -6.21
CA GLY A 384 -11.72 -48.97 -7.58
C GLY A 384 -12.40 -48.02 -8.57
N GLU A 385 -12.83 -46.84 -8.13
CA GLU A 385 -13.35 -45.79 -9.01
C GLU A 385 -12.23 -44.83 -9.41
N LEU A 386 -12.09 -44.59 -10.71
CA LEU A 386 -11.03 -43.79 -11.30
C LEU A 386 -11.55 -42.44 -11.80
N SER A 387 -10.75 -41.40 -11.56
CA SER A 387 -11.01 -40.07 -12.09
C SER A 387 -10.78 -39.99 -13.60
N TYR A 388 -11.54 -39.14 -14.27
CA TYR A 388 -11.37 -38.78 -15.67
C TYR A 388 -10.59 -37.46 -15.80
N SER A 389 -9.78 -37.38 -16.84
CA SER A 389 -9.13 -36.13 -17.25
C SER A 389 -9.66 -35.68 -18.60
N CYS A 390 -9.79 -34.36 -18.75
CA CYS A 390 -10.11 -33.67 -19.98
C CYS A 390 -9.04 -32.59 -20.20
N VAL A 391 -8.35 -32.61 -21.34
CA VAL A 391 -7.25 -31.69 -21.64
C VAL A 391 -7.61 -30.86 -22.86
N TYR A 392 -7.45 -29.54 -22.76
CA TYR A 392 -7.70 -28.60 -23.85
C TYR A 392 -6.41 -27.85 -24.17
N GLU A 393 -5.92 -28.06 -25.38
CA GLU A 393 -4.69 -27.44 -25.88
C GLU A 393 -5.05 -26.11 -26.53
N VAL A 394 -4.37 -25.03 -26.13
CA VAL A 394 -4.60 -23.68 -26.64
C VAL A 394 -3.37 -23.26 -27.45
N LYS A 395 -3.34 -23.63 -28.74
CA LYS A 395 -2.15 -23.45 -29.58
C LYS A 395 -2.31 -22.20 -30.43
N PRO A 396 -1.55 -21.12 -30.20
CA PRO A 396 -1.52 -20.03 -31.16
C PRO A 396 -0.95 -20.51 -32.50
N ALA A 397 -1.59 -20.16 -33.62
CA ALA A 397 -1.12 -20.47 -34.98
C ALA A 397 -0.38 -19.28 -35.63
N GLY A 398 -0.07 -18.25 -34.84
CA GLY A 398 0.66 -17.05 -35.25
C GLY A 398 0.22 -15.85 -34.41
N GLY A 399 1.19 -15.13 -33.85
CA GLY A 399 0.97 -13.89 -33.09
C GLY A 399 1.41 -12.69 -33.91
N ASN A 400 0.74 -11.56 -33.71
CA ASN A 400 1.21 -10.31 -34.30
C ASN A 400 2.02 -9.57 -33.23
N SER A 401 3.35 -9.55 -33.35
CA SER A 401 4.23 -8.82 -32.43
C SER A 401 3.93 -7.31 -32.37
N TYR A 402 3.17 -6.79 -33.34
CA TYR A 402 2.66 -5.43 -33.41
C TYR A 402 1.28 -5.24 -32.76
N ARG A 403 0.71 -6.24 -32.07
CA ARG A 403 -0.51 -6.11 -31.26
C ARG A 403 -0.15 -6.17 -29.76
N LYS A 404 0.49 -5.10 -29.29
CA LYS A 404 0.94 -4.91 -27.92
C LYS A 404 0.66 -3.49 -27.46
N GLY A 405 0.33 -3.35 -26.18
CA GLY A 405 0.12 -2.09 -25.49
C GLY A 405 -0.29 -2.41 -24.07
N ASN A 406 0.50 -1.98 -23.10
CA ASN A 406 0.26 -2.26 -21.70
C ASN A 406 0.04 -0.96 -20.93
N LEU A 407 -1.08 -0.90 -20.21
CA LEU A 407 -1.42 0.18 -19.30
C LEU A 407 -0.62 0.01 -18.01
N ASN A 408 0.30 0.94 -17.74
CA ASN A 408 1.05 0.97 -16.50
C ASN A 408 0.65 2.20 -15.68
N ILE A 409 -0.07 1.95 -14.58
CA ILE A 409 -0.28 2.94 -13.55
C ILE A 409 0.76 2.67 -12.48
N ASP A 410 1.75 3.55 -12.37
CA ASP A 410 2.66 3.54 -11.23
C ASP A 410 1.84 3.70 -9.95
N ASN A 411 2.29 3.16 -8.82
CA ASN A 411 1.62 3.17 -7.48
C ASN A 411 1.37 4.58 -6.90
N ASN A 412 1.34 5.59 -7.75
CA ASN A 412 1.11 6.98 -7.49
C ASN A 412 -0.32 7.23 -7.02
N ILE A 413 -0.44 8.27 -6.21
CA ILE A 413 -1.71 8.76 -5.72
C ILE A 413 -2.34 9.63 -6.78
N TYR A 414 -3.65 9.52 -6.90
CA TYR A 414 -4.44 10.40 -7.74
C TYR A 414 -5.38 11.18 -6.85
N ILE A 415 -5.42 12.49 -7.06
CA ILE A 415 -6.23 13.40 -6.25
C ILE A 415 -7.41 13.84 -7.12
N LYS A 416 -8.61 13.75 -6.55
CA LYS A 416 -9.83 14.17 -7.22
C LYS A 416 -9.72 15.63 -7.68
N GLY A 417 -10.05 15.87 -8.95
CA GLY A 417 -10.01 17.17 -9.61
C GLY A 417 -8.63 17.63 -10.04
N LEU A 418 -7.57 16.84 -9.79
CA LEU A 418 -6.19 17.16 -10.20
C LEU A 418 -5.72 16.20 -11.28
N LYS A 419 -4.87 16.70 -12.18
CA LYS A 419 -4.25 15.86 -13.21
C LYS A 419 -3.28 14.89 -12.54
N GLY A 420 -3.36 13.63 -12.92
CA GLY A 420 -2.41 12.54 -12.70
C GLY A 420 -1.82 12.05 -14.02
N LYS A 421 -0.64 11.43 -14.01
CA LYS A 421 0.03 10.95 -15.23
C LYS A 421 0.04 9.42 -15.30
N ILE A 422 -0.45 8.88 -16.42
CA ILE A 422 -0.54 7.45 -16.72
C ILE A 422 0.45 7.12 -17.84
N TYR A 423 1.18 6.01 -17.72
CA TYR A 423 2.19 5.58 -18.69
C TYR A 423 1.75 4.33 -19.44
N PHE A 424 2.27 4.16 -20.66
CA PHE A 424 2.10 2.94 -21.43
C PHE A 424 3.45 2.24 -21.66
N LYS A 425 3.45 0.92 -21.60
CA LYS A 425 4.63 0.07 -21.82
C LYS A 425 4.36 -0.92 -22.95
N ASN A 426 5.43 -1.53 -23.48
CA ASN A 426 5.35 -2.56 -24.53
C ASN A 426 4.48 -2.14 -25.73
N ILE A 427 4.56 -0.86 -26.10
CA ILE A 427 3.75 -0.28 -27.16
C ILE A 427 4.21 -0.81 -28.52
N SER A 428 3.26 -1.16 -29.39
CA SER A 428 3.52 -1.52 -30.77
C SER A 428 4.11 -0.37 -31.60
N ASP A 429 5.03 -0.67 -32.51
CA ASP A 429 5.50 0.29 -33.54
C ASP A 429 4.38 0.80 -34.45
N SER A 430 3.27 0.07 -34.53
CA SER A 430 2.09 0.47 -35.29
C SER A 430 1.09 1.31 -34.48
N LEU A 431 1.39 1.62 -33.21
CA LEU A 431 0.56 2.50 -32.40
C LEU A 431 0.47 3.87 -33.07
N PHE A 432 -0.76 4.33 -33.23
CA PHE A 432 -1.08 5.68 -33.64
C PHE A 432 -1.69 6.47 -32.49
N SER A 433 -2.65 5.89 -31.77
CA SER A 433 -3.28 6.54 -30.63
C SER A 433 -3.74 5.57 -29.55
N THR A 434 -3.95 6.08 -28.35
CA THR A 434 -4.47 5.33 -27.20
C THR A 434 -5.67 6.06 -26.62
N LYS A 435 -6.80 5.37 -26.51
CA LYS A 435 -7.99 5.85 -25.82
C LYS A 435 -8.03 5.30 -24.41
N LEU A 436 -8.37 6.16 -23.47
CA LEU A 436 -8.42 5.82 -22.05
C LEU A 436 -9.84 5.93 -21.52
N TYR A 437 -10.19 5.00 -20.65
CA TYR A 437 -11.49 4.95 -19.99
C TYR A 437 -11.32 4.68 -18.51
N TRP A 438 -12.28 5.15 -17.71
CA TRP A 438 -12.35 4.82 -16.30
C TRP A 438 -13.76 4.49 -15.85
N THR A 439 -13.85 3.79 -14.72
CA THR A 439 -15.11 3.43 -14.08
C THR A 439 -14.93 3.29 -12.57
N ASN A 440 -15.96 3.65 -11.81
CA ASN A 440 -16.09 3.39 -10.38
C ASN A 440 -17.26 2.42 -10.08
N ASN A 441 -17.81 1.77 -11.11
CA ASN A 441 -18.96 0.88 -11.01
C ASN A 441 -18.75 -0.45 -11.75
N ASN A 442 -17.53 -0.98 -11.69
CA ASN A 442 -17.14 -2.28 -12.25
C ASN A 442 -17.47 -2.42 -13.74
N PHE A 443 -17.22 -1.37 -14.52
CA PHE A 443 -17.46 -1.31 -15.96
C PHE A 443 -18.94 -1.52 -16.36
N SER A 444 -19.90 -1.28 -15.45
CA SER A 444 -21.30 -1.15 -15.84
C SER A 444 -21.56 0.13 -16.64
N SER A 445 -20.76 1.16 -16.43
CA SER A 445 -20.57 2.28 -17.35
C SER A 445 -19.10 2.64 -17.45
N THR A 446 -18.67 3.07 -18.65
CA THR A 446 -17.34 3.60 -18.90
C THR A 446 -17.40 5.10 -19.12
N ASN A 447 -16.43 5.82 -18.56
CA ASN A 447 -16.26 7.25 -18.78
C ASN A 447 -14.99 7.45 -19.61
N PHE A 448 -15.12 8.11 -20.75
CA PHE A 448 -13.98 8.44 -21.60
C PHE A 448 -13.11 9.50 -20.92
N ILE A 449 -11.81 9.23 -20.82
CA ILE A 449 -10.81 10.17 -20.30
C ILE A 449 -10.34 11.08 -21.45
N GLY A 450 -9.95 10.47 -22.56
CA GLY A 450 -9.30 11.15 -23.66
C GLY A 450 -8.54 10.19 -24.56
N GLU A 451 -8.04 10.73 -25.67
CA GLU A 451 -7.18 10.05 -26.62
C GLU A 451 -5.82 10.75 -26.62
N THR A 452 -4.74 9.96 -26.63
CA THR A 452 -3.36 10.46 -26.68
C THR A 452 -2.59 9.79 -27.82
N PHE A 453 -1.61 10.50 -28.35
CA PHE A 453 -0.67 10.03 -29.38
C PHE A 453 0.72 9.79 -28.79
N ASP A 454 0.88 10.04 -27.48
CA ASP A 454 2.12 9.88 -26.74
C ASP A 454 2.16 8.54 -25.99
N THR A 455 3.33 8.24 -25.41
CA THR A 455 3.53 7.07 -24.53
C THR A 455 2.99 7.28 -23.11
N PHE A 456 2.24 8.36 -22.89
CA PHE A 456 1.57 8.69 -21.64
C PHE A 456 0.30 9.52 -21.88
N SER A 457 -0.51 9.66 -20.83
CA SER A 457 -1.67 10.55 -20.82
C SER A 457 -1.87 11.20 -19.46
N TYR A 458 -2.59 12.32 -19.42
CA TYR A 458 -3.04 12.94 -18.17
C TYR A 458 -4.49 12.56 -17.87
N PHE A 459 -4.73 12.09 -16.65
CA PHE A 459 -6.04 11.73 -16.14
C PHE A 459 -6.44 12.62 -14.98
N THR A 460 -7.60 13.28 -15.05
CA THR A 460 -8.15 14.09 -13.95
C THR A 460 -9.40 13.39 -13.40
N PRO A 461 -9.29 12.54 -12.37
CA PRO A 461 -10.45 11.88 -11.83
C PRO A 461 -11.36 12.89 -11.12
N ASN A 462 -12.65 12.92 -11.44
CA ASN A 462 -13.63 13.78 -10.73
C ASN A 462 -14.45 13.00 -9.70
N VAL A 463 -14.03 11.79 -9.36
CA VAL A 463 -14.63 10.92 -8.35
C VAL A 463 -13.61 10.58 -7.28
N SER A 464 -14.07 10.15 -6.12
CA SER A 464 -13.24 9.63 -5.04
C SER A 464 -13.45 8.12 -4.86
N GLY A 465 -12.44 7.45 -4.31
CA GLY A 465 -12.45 6.01 -4.10
C GLY A 465 -11.76 5.22 -5.21
N LEU A 466 -12.07 3.92 -5.29
CA LEU A 466 -11.45 3.00 -6.24
C LEU A 466 -12.00 3.21 -7.66
N VAL A 467 -11.09 3.41 -8.60
CA VAL A 467 -11.36 3.62 -10.01
C VAL A 467 -10.59 2.60 -10.82
N HIS A 468 -11.27 1.80 -11.63
CA HIS A 468 -10.59 0.97 -12.61
C HIS A 468 -10.36 1.75 -13.90
N ILE A 469 -9.21 1.54 -14.53
CA ILE A 469 -8.82 2.20 -15.78
C ILE A 469 -8.57 1.13 -16.83
N SER A 470 -9.01 1.40 -18.05
CA SER A 470 -8.70 0.62 -19.24
C SER A 470 -8.18 1.50 -20.37
N ALA A 471 -7.47 0.87 -21.29
CA ALA A 471 -6.87 1.47 -22.47
C ALA A 471 -7.23 0.66 -23.72
N GLU A 472 -7.51 1.36 -24.81
CA GLU A 472 -7.63 0.79 -26.15
C GLU A 472 -6.53 1.41 -27.02
N PHE A 473 -5.74 0.58 -27.68
CA PHE A 473 -4.63 0.98 -28.52
C PHE A 473 -5.03 0.86 -30.00
N TYR A 474 -4.83 1.91 -30.78
CA TYR A 474 -5.26 2.02 -32.16
C TYR A 474 -4.09 2.23 -33.10
N ASN A 475 -4.18 1.65 -34.31
CA ASN A 475 -3.26 1.96 -35.40
C ASN A 475 -3.74 3.15 -36.25
N SER A 476 -2.95 3.52 -37.26
CA SER A 476 -3.26 4.66 -38.16
C SER A 476 -4.52 4.47 -39.00
N LEU A 477 -5.06 3.25 -39.07
CA LEU A 477 -6.34 2.92 -39.72
C LEU A 477 -7.51 2.91 -38.72
N SER A 478 -7.32 3.42 -37.50
CA SER A 478 -8.32 3.40 -36.42
C SER A 478 -8.84 2.01 -36.06
N SER A 479 -8.04 0.97 -36.33
CA SER A 479 -8.34 -0.39 -35.89
C SER A 479 -7.71 -0.64 -34.52
N ILE A 480 -8.46 -1.28 -33.61
CA ILE A 480 -7.93 -1.72 -32.31
C ILE A 480 -6.84 -2.77 -32.57
N ILE A 481 -5.68 -2.54 -31.97
CA ILE A 481 -4.53 -3.45 -32.02
C ILE A 481 -4.24 -4.11 -30.68
N ALA A 482 -4.69 -3.52 -29.57
CA ALA A 482 -4.64 -4.11 -28.24
C ALA A 482 -5.61 -3.40 -27.30
N THR A 483 -5.97 -4.05 -26.20
CA THR A 483 -6.58 -3.43 -25.03
C THR A 483 -5.83 -3.86 -23.79
N ASP A 484 -5.86 -3.05 -22.74
CA ASP A 484 -5.35 -3.44 -21.43
C ASP A 484 -6.13 -2.72 -20.33
N GLY A 485 -6.13 -3.27 -19.13
CA GLY A 485 -6.66 -2.63 -17.94
C GLY A 485 -5.80 -2.88 -16.73
N VAL A 486 -5.89 -1.99 -15.74
CA VAL A 486 -5.04 -2.15 -14.55
C VAL A 486 -5.62 -3.21 -13.64
N TYR A 487 -4.78 -4.20 -13.30
CA TYR A 487 -5.10 -5.27 -12.37
C TYR A 487 -5.65 -4.70 -11.06
N ASN A 488 -4.92 -3.77 -10.44
CA ASN A 488 -5.34 -3.08 -9.24
C ASN A 488 -6.09 -1.78 -9.57
N PRO A 489 -7.24 -1.51 -8.94
CA PRO A 489 -7.91 -0.23 -9.12
C PRO A 489 -7.03 0.91 -8.60
N LEU A 490 -7.10 2.03 -9.30
CA LEU A 490 -6.53 3.28 -8.89
C LEU A 490 -7.30 3.87 -7.70
N ASN A 491 -6.61 4.17 -6.60
CA ASN A 491 -7.23 4.83 -5.46
C ASN A 491 -7.18 6.36 -5.63
N VAL A 492 -8.34 6.98 -5.90
CA VAL A 492 -8.45 8.43 -6.00
C VAL A 492 -8.83 9.03 -4.65
N LYS A 493 -7.90 9.81 -4.07
CA LYS A 493 -8.11 10.51 -2.80
C LYS A 493 -8.94 11.78 -3.01
N ASP A 494 -9.84 12.04 -2.06
CA ASP A 494 -10.54 13.32 -1.94
C ASP A 494 -9.97 14.10 -0.76
N TYR A 495 -9.54 15.33 -1.02
CA TYR A 495 -9.08 16.26 -0.01
C TYR A 495 -10.04 17.45 0.10
N SER A 496 -11.34 17.24 -0.08
CA SER A 496 -12.35 18.30 -0.05
C SER A 496 -12.55 18.96 1.33
N ASP A 497 -12.02 18.39 2.41
CA ASP A 497 -12.21 18.86 3.80
C ASP A 497 -11.11 19.82 4.30
N THR A 498 -10.49 20.57 3.38
CA THR A 498 -9.37 21.43 3.73
C THR A 498 -9.84 22.86 3.91
N ASN A 499 -10.26 23.20 5.12
CA ASN A 499 -10.58 24.58 5.48
C ASN A 499 -9.39 25.48 5.11
N ASN A 500 -9.56 26.33 4.08
CA ASN A 500 -8.62 27.37 3.62
C ASN A 500 -7.39 26.93 2.82
N LEU A 501 -7.24 25.64 2.50
CA LEU A 501 -6.19 25.13 1.61
C LEU A 501 -6.82 24.64 0.30
N ASN A 502 -6.29 25.03 -0.85
CA ASN A 502 -6.77 24.59 -2.16
C ASN A 502 -5.62 23.93 -2.91
N ILE A 503 -5.61 22.59 -2.92
CA ILE A 503 -4.58 21.81 -3.63
C ILE A 503 -4.72 22.04 -5.13
N LYS A 504 -3.59 22.31 -5.80
CA LYS A 504 -3.53 22.68 -7.21
C LYS A 504 -2.83 21.66 -8.09
N SER A 505 -1.82 20.99 -7.57
CA SER A 505 -1.08 19.94 -8.28
C SER A 505 -0.16 19.20 -7.31
N TYR A 506 0.50 18.17 -7.81
CA TYR A 506 1.49 17.39 -7.08
C TYR A 506 2.49 16.79 -8.07
N THR A 507 3.65 16.36 -7.58
CA THR A 507 4.66 15.68 -8.40
C THR A 507 4.35 14.19 -8.50
N PHE A 508 4.27 13.65 -9.71
CA PHE A 508 3.97 12.23 -9.94
C PHE A 508 5.20 11.33 -9.86
N ASP A 509 6.39 11.88 -10.09
CA ASP A 509 7.62 11.10 -10.26
C ASP A 509 8.49 11.06 -8.98
N LEU A 510 8.09 11.79 -7.94
CA LEU A 510 8.75 11.80 -6.62
C LEU A 510 7.92 10.97 -5.64
N ASN A 511 8.33 9.74 -5.37
CA ASN A 511 7.58 8.86 -4.46
C ASN A 511 7.72 9.28 -3.00
N THR A 512 8.82 9.96 -2.66
CA THR A 512 9.15 10.37 -1.30
C THR A 512 9.88 11.69 -1.36
N THR A 513 9.33 12.74 -0.76
CA THR A 513 10.04 14.01 -0.59
C THR A 513 10.31 14.27 0.88
N TYR A 514 11.57 14.48 1.24
CA TYR A 514 11.97 14.81 2.62
C TYR A 514 12.10 16.31 2.84
N ASP A 515 12.81 16.99 1.95
CA ASP A 515 13.08 18.41 2.08
C ASP A 515 13.06 19.08 0.71
N PHE A 516 12.91 20.39 0.69
CA PHE A 516 12.97 21.22 -0.49
C PHE A 516 13.27 22.67 -0.12
N ASP A 517 13.87 23.42 -1.04
CA ASP A 517 14.11 24.86 -0.85
C ASP A 517 14.17 25.61 -2.19
N PHE A 518 13.99 26.93 -2.12
CA PHE A 518 14.22 27.81 -3.26
C PHE A 518 15.69 28.19 -3.34
N VAL A 519 16.34 27.74 -4.41
CA VAL A 519 17.77 27.93 -4.65
C VAL A 519 17.94 28.67 -5.97
N ASN A 520 18.44 29.91 -5.92
CA ASN A 520 18.57 30.78 -7.09
C ASN A 520 17.27 30.89 -7.93
N GLY A 521 16.12 30.95 -7.26
CA GLY A 521 14.79 31.05 -7.88
C GLY A 521 14.22 29.73 -8.42
N LYS A 522 14.92 28.61 -8.23
CA LYS A 522 14.47 27.26 -8.60
C LYS A 522 14.04 26.49 -7.36
N LEU A 523 12.96 25.71 -7.46
CA LEU A 523 12.53 24.84 -6.37
C LEU A 523 13.28 23.51 -6.45
N LEU A 524 14.22 23.28 -5.55
CA LEU A 524 14.96 22.03 -5.46
C LEU A 524 14.33 21.12 -4.41
N VAL A 525 14.29 19.82 -4.69
CA VAL A 525 13.61 18.82 -3.88
C VAL A 525 14.53 17.63 -3.63
N CYS A 526 14.69 17.25 -2.35
CA CYS A 526 15.32 16.02 -1.94
C CYS A 526 14.30 14.87 -1.97
N SER A 527 14.52 13.93 -2.88
CA SER A 527 13.73 12.71 -2.99
C SER A 527 14.41 11.56 -2.27
N GLY A 528 13.61 10.80 -1.50
CA GLY A 528 14.04 9.48 -1.05
C GLY A 528 14.34 8.59 -2.26
N THR A 529 15.48 7.91 -2.24
CA THR A 529 16.00 6.91 -3.20
C THR A 529 16.34 7.43 -4.60
N LYS A 530 16.07 8.70 -4.91
CA LYS A 530 16.23 9.24 -6.28
C LYS A 530 17.15 10.46 -6.38
N GLY A 531 17.63 11.00 -5.26
CA GLY A 531 18.56 12.14 -5.25
C GLY A 531 17.86 13.50 -5.19
N ILE A 532 18.34 14.48 -5.97
CA ILE A 532 17.90 15.87 -5.98
C ILE A 532 17.25 16.20 -7.33
N PHE A 533 16.08 16.83 -7.26
CA PHE A 533 15.29 17.22 -8.42
C PHE A 533 15.02 18.72 -8.42
N GLU A 534 15.02 19.33 -9.60
CA GLU A 534 14.42 20.63 -9.84
C GLU A 534 12.95 20.44 -10.17
N VAL A 535 12.05 21.20 -9.56
CA VAL A 535 10.64 21.23 -9.91
C VAL A 535 10.39 22.39 -10.87
N ASP A 536 9.81 22.09 -12.03
CA ASP A 536 9.33 23.14 -12.93
C ASP A 536 8.06 23.78 -12.37
N LEU A 537 8.10 25.08 -12.18
CA LEU A 537 6.97 25.88 -11.71
C LEU A 537 6.29 26.66 -12.84
N SER A 538 6.66 26.41 -14.11
CA SER A 538 6.10 27.07 -15.28
C SER A 538 4.61 26.75 -15.47
N ASP A 539 4.20 25.49 -15.26
CA ASP A 539 2.79 25.05 -15.24
C ASP A 539 2.41 24.49 -13.86
N THR A 540 1.81 25.33 -13.02
CA THR A 540 1.36 24.92 -11.68
C THR A 540 0.18 23.92 -11.69
N THR A 541 -0.37 23.55 -12.84
CA THR A 541 -1.39 22.47 -12.95
C THR A 541 -0.77 21.08 -13.10
N ILE A 542 0.51 21.01 -13.49
CA ILE A 542 1.27 19.78 -13.69
C ILE A 542 2.73 20.05 -13.27
N LEU A 543 3.14 19.56 -12.11
CA LEU A 543 4.53 19.73 -11.68
C LEU A 543 5.40 18.66 -12.35
N SER A 544 6.25 19.09 -13.28
CA SER A 544 7.30 18.26 -13.83
C SER A 544 8.58 18.38 -13.01
N THR A 545 9.42 17.35 -13.05
CA THR A 545 10.67 17.32 -12.30
C THR A 545 11.84 16.95 -13.19
N TYR A 546 12.97 17.63 -13.02
CA TYR A 546 14.23 17.35 -13.70
C TYR A 546 15.24 16.82 -12.70
N ASN A 547 15.84 15.67 -13.00
CA ASN A 547 16.89 15.11 -12.16
C ASN A 547 18.17 15.96 -12.28
N LEU A 548 18.68 16.46 -11.17
CA LEU A 548 19.92 17.25 -11.11
C LEU A 548 21.09 16.42 -10.60
N PHE A 549 20.83 15.56 -9.61
CA PHE A 549 21.85 14.75 -8.96
C PHE A 549 21.24 13.44 -8.48
N SER A 550 21.75 12.30 -8.94
CA SER A 550 21.26 10.98 -8.56
C SER A 550 22.41 10.02 -8.33
N ASP A 551 22.66 9.70 -7.07
CA ASP A 551 23.63 8.68 -6.65
C ASP A 551 22.96 7.50 -5.92
N GLY A 552 21.63 7.41 -5.97
CA GLY A 552 20.84 6.37 -5.33
C GLY A 552 20.73 6.47 -3.80
N LYS A 553 21.20 7.58 -3.19
CA LYS A 553 21.10 7.79 -1.74
C LYS A 553 19.84 8.56 -1.32
N ASP A 554 19.47 8.37 -0.05
CA ASP A 554 18.38 9.07 0.62
C ASP A 554 18.86 10.40 1.21
N TYR A 555 18.47 11.51 0.58
CA TYR A 555 18.73 12.86 1.08
C TYR A 555 17.59 13.34 1.98
N ARG A 556 17.91 13.83 3.18
CA ARG A 556 16.95 14.17 4.24
C ARG A 556 16.75 15.67 4.43
N LYS A 557 17.81 16.47 4.28
CA LYS A 557 17.80 17.93 4.44
C LYS A 557 18.78 18.59 3.49
N LEU A 558 18.45 19.78 2.98
CA LEU A 558 19.29 20.62 2.13
C LEU A 558 19.33 22.06 2.64
N ILE A 559 20.49 22.71 2.52
CA ILE A 559 20.68 24.13 2.83
C ILE A 559 21.55 24.77 1.74
N GLN A 560 21.12 25.91 1.22
CA GLN A 560 21.95 26.74 0.35
C GLN A 560 22.94 27.58 1.18
N VAL A 561 24.20 27.55 0.78
CA VAL A 561 25.26 28.42 1.29
C VAL A 561 25.83 29.23 0.13
N ASP A 562 25.81 30.55 0.30
CA ASP A 562 26.13 31.53 -0.74
C ASP A 562 25.34 31.26 -2.05
N ASP A 563 25.85 31.69 -3.19
CA ASP A 563 25.14 31.56 -4.47
C ASP A 563 25.36 30.20 -5.17
N SER A 564 26.20 29.30 -4.62
CA SER A 564 26.69 28.13 -5.37
C SER A 564 26.83 26.82 -4.59
N ILE A 565 26.76 26.78 -3.27
CA ILE A 565 27.00 25.55 -2.51
C ILE A 565 25.71 25.04 -1.88
N LEU A 566 25.51 23.72 -1.95
CA LEU A 566 24.47 23.02 -1.21
C LEU A 566 25.09 22.11 -0.18
N ILE A 567 24.57 22.17 1.03
CA ILE A 567 24.88 21.23 2.10
C ILE A 567 23.72 20.27 2.25
N LEU A 568 24.00 18.98 2.16
CA LEU A 568 23.00 17.92 2.09
C LEU A 568 23.26 16.86 3.15
N SER A 569 22.21 16.41 3.83
CA SER A 569 22.30 15.26 4.73
C SER A 569 21.70 14.01 4.11
N THR A 570 22.31 12.87 4.38
CA THR A 570 21.67 11.54 4.25
C THR A 570 21.56 10.90 5.62
N GLU A 571 21.12 9.64 5.70
CA GLU A 571 20.97 8.97 7.00
C GLU A 571 22.24 9.07 7.85
N ASN A 572 23.44 8.88 7.31
CA ASN A 572 24.68 8.84 8.12
C ASN A 572 25.76 9.83 7.68
N TYR A 573 25.49 10.65 6.66
CA TYR A 573 26.51 11.54 6.07
C TYR A 573 25.98 12.96 5.88
N LEU A 574 26.92 13.89 5.89
CA LEU A 574 26.76 15.25 5.39
C LEU A 574 27.63 15.43 4.15
N TYR A 575 27.14 16.14 3.14
CA TYR A 575 27.86 16.43 1.91
C TYR A 575 27.83 17.93 1.61
N SER A 576 28.95 18.49 1.15
CA SER A 576 28.96 19.78 0.45
C SER A 576 29.03 19.53 -1.06
N VAL A 577 28.20 20.22 -1.82
CA VAL A 577 28.04 20.00 -3.26
C VAL A 577 28.09 21.33 -4.00
N ASN A 578 28.85 21.37 -5.08
CA ASN A 578 28.96 22.51 -5.98
C ASN A 578 27.80 22.53 -6.98
N MET A 579 27.05 23.63 -7.05
CA MET A 579 25.96 23.84 -8.01
C MET A 579 26.38 24.44 -9.36
N ASN A 580 27.64 24.84 -9.53
CA ASN A 580 28.10 25.46 -10.77
C ASN A 580 28.15 24.41 -11.90
N SER A 581 27.07 24.41 -12.69
CA SER A 581 26.79 23.67 -13.93
C SER A 581 26.82 22.14 -13.91
N SER A 582 27.42 21.47 -12.91
CA SER A 582 27.56 19.99 -12.95
C SER A 582 27.31 19.22 -11.65
N PHE A 583 26.72 19.83 -10.60
CA PHE A 583 26.35 19.15 -9.33
C PHE A 583 27.40 18.12 -8.86
N SER A 584 28.55 18.60 -8.37
CA SER A 584 29.65 17.73 -7.95
C SER A 584 29.92 17.82 -6.46
N LYS A 585 30.12 16.66 -5.83
CA LYS A 585 30.46 16.58 -4.41
C LYS A 585 31.86 17.16 -4.17
N ILE A 586 31.95 18.08 -3.21
CA ILE A 586 33.20 18.69 -2.75
C ILE A 586 33.76 17.88 -1.58
N ASP A 587 32.98 17.70 -0.52
CA ASP A 587 33.42 17.00 0.69
C ASP A 587 32.31 16.14 1.32
N SER A 588 32.69 15.29 2.27
CA SER A 588 31.76 14.55 3.13
C SER A 588 32.22 14.41 4.56
N PHE A 589 31.27 14.49 5.48
CA PHE A 589 31.46 14.17 6.88
C PHE A 589 30.60 12.96 7.28
N SER A 590 31.18 12.00 7.99
CA SER A 590 30.46 10.84 8.54
C SER A 590 29.99 11.15 9.95
N ALA A 591 28.68 11.17 10.16
CA ALA A 591 28.08 11.58 11.43
C ALA A 591 28.03 10.43 12.46
N GLY A 592 28.36 9.19 12.08
CA GLY A 592 28.38 8.04 12.98
C GLY A 592 27.01 7.57 13.49
N GLY A 593 25.91 8.14 12.98
CA GLY A 593 24.54 7.77 13.32
C GLY A 593 23.51 8.56 12.51
N THR A 594 22.23 8.27 12.74
CA THR A 594 21.13 8.85 11.94
C THR A 594 21.01 10.36 12.15
N VAL A 595 21.24 11.14 11.10
CA VAL A 595 21.05 12.59 11.07
C VAL A 595 19.56 12.91 11.26
N GLN A 596 19.26 13.76 12.24
CA GLN A 596 17.90 14.19 12.59
C GLN A 596 17.59 15.59 12.06
N ASP A 597 18.58 16.47 12.10
CA ASP A 597 18.45 17.86 11.68
C ASP A 597 19.81 18.46 11.34
N LEU A 598 19.78 19.53 10.55
CA LEU A 598 20.94 20.25 10.04
C LEU A 598 20.60 21.74 10.00
N ASP A 599 21.45 22.60 10.56
CA ASP A 599 21.32 24.05 10.47
C ASP A 599 22.67 24.70 10.13
N PHE A 600 22.66 25.93 9.63
CA PHE A 600 23.85 26.65 9.19
C PHE A 600 23.78 28.12 9.56
N LYS A 601 24.86 28.64 10.17
CA LYS A 601 25.01 30.06 10.46
C LYS A 601 26.47 30.50 10.41
N ASP A 602 26.74 31.60 9.71
CA ASP A 602 28.03 32.30 9.70
C ASP A 602 29.25 31.36 9.53
N GLY A 603 29.17 30.41 8.59
CA GLY A 603 30.24 29.45 8.30
C GLY A 603 30.32 28.26 9.24
N VAL A 604 29.33 28.06 10.11
CA VAL A 604 29.25 26.96 11.07
C VAL A 604 28.00 26.12 10.81
N ILE A 605 28.19 24.80 10.82
CA ILE A 605 27.16 23.79 10.62
C ILE A 605 26.83 23.14 11.95
N PHE A 606 25.54 23.08 12.26
CA PHE A 606 24.97 22.45 13.44
C PHE A 606 24.31 21.15 12.99
N LEU A 607 24.89 20.02 13.36
CA LEU A 607 24.47 18.71 12.87
C LEU A 607 23.98 17.85 14.03
N SER A 608 22.67 17.64 14.09
CA SER A 608 22.03 16.81 15.11
C SER A 608 21.92 15.37 14.61
N THR A 609 22.46 14.42 15.37
CA THR A 609 22.20 12.99 15.17
C THR A 609 21.48 12.42 16.39
N GLN A 610 20.95 11.21 16.28
CA GLN A 610 20.26 10.57 17.39
C GLN A 610 21.11 10.49 18.69
N THR A 611 22.44 10.40 18.59
CA THR A 611 23.32 10.12 19.74
C THR A 611 24.41 11.16 19.99
N VAL A 612 24.75 11.97 18.98
CA VAL A 612 25.82 12.96 19.05
C VAL A 612 25.38 14.23 18.31
N PHE A 613 25.64 15.38 18.91
CA PHE A 613 25.55 16.66 18.23
C PHE A 613 26.94 17.09 17.76
N TYR A 614 27.08 17.50 16.50
CA TYR A 614 28.34 17.98 15.93
C TYR A 614 28.23 19.44 15.54
N LEU A 615 29.38 20.11 15.65
CA LEU A 615 29.55 21.47 15.21
C LEU A 615 30.76 21.52 14.28
N LEU A 616 30.54 21.88 13.02
CA LEU A 616 31.55 21.83 11.96
C LEU A 616 31.76 23.24 11.40
N ASN A 617 33.01 23.65 11.25
CA ASN A 617 33.35 24.83 10.46
C ASN A 617 33.33 24.46 8.97
N LEU A 618 32.64 25.26 8.17
CA LEU A 618 32.74 25.23 6.72
C LEU A 618 33.88 26.16 6.30
N LYS A 619 34.94 25.57 5.75
CA LYS A 619 36.09 26.34 5.24
C LYS A 619 35.71 27.09 3.96
N THR A 620 36.54 28.05 3.55
CA THR A 620 36.35 28.82 2.31
C THR A 620 36.46 27.98 1.04
N ASP A 621 37.06 26.79 1.11
CA ASP A 621 37.06 25.78 0.04
C ASP A 621 35.89 24.79 0.16
N TYR A 622 34.95 25.04 1.08
CA TYR A 622 33.76 24.26 1.38
C TYR A 622 34.02 22.85 1.89
N THR A 623 35.21 22.60 2.42
CA THR A 623 35.53 21.39 3.19
C THR A 623 35.09 21.55 4.65
N PHE A 624 34.82 20.42 5.30
CA PHE A 624 34.37 20.38 6.68
C PHE A 624 35.56 20.24 7.65
N GLU A 625 35.58 21.08 8.68
CA GLU A 625 36.46 20.91 9.84
C GLU A 625 35.61 20.71 11.10
N ASN A 626 35.84 19.62 11.82
CA ASN A 626 35.15 19.38 13.09
C ASN A 626 35.64 20.37 14.16
N ALA A 627 34.76 21.26 14.60
CA ALA A 627 35.02 22.26 15.63
C ALA A 627 34.64 21.77 17.03
N GLY A 628 33.74 20.78 17.13
CA GLY A 628 33.35 20.18 18.41
C GLY A 628 32.24 19.14 18.26
N SER A 629 32.08 18.35 19.32
CA SER A 629 30.94 17.45 19.46
C SER A 629 30.41 17.49 20.89
N PHE A 630 29.12 17.22 21.04
CA PHE A 630 28.44 17.19 22.32
C PHE A 630 27.65 15.89 22.45
N SER A 631 27.75 15.27 23.62
CA SER A 631 27.06 14.04 23.96
C SER A 631 26.96 13.89 25.48
N GLU A 632 25.77 14.04 26.02
CA GLU A 632 25.46 14.00 27.45
C GLU A 632 24.12 13.25 27.67
N GLY A 633 23.95 12.60 28.82
CA GLY A 633 22.75 11.84 29.18
C GLY A 633 22.86 10.33 28.91
N SER A 634 22.10 9.55 29.67
CA SER A 634 22.08 8.07 29.59
C SER A 634 21.15 7.53 28.51
N ARG A 635 20.13 8.30 28.14
CA ARG A 635 19.24 8.07 26.99
C ARG A 635 19.10 9.40 26.26
N LYS A 636 19.71 9.50 25.08
CA LYS A 636 19.88 10.74 24.31
C LYS A 636 19.22 10.58 22.96
N MET A 637 18.49 11.61 22.55
CA MET A 637 17.83 11.69 21.26
C MET A 637 17.81 13.14 20.82
N TYR A 638 18.94 13.65 20.33
CA TYR A 638 19.03 15.02 19.83
C TYR A 638 18.23 15.16 18.54
N THR A 639 17.32 16.14 18.49
CA THR A 639 16.32 16.20 17.42
C THR A 639 16.43 17.43 16.54
N SER A 640 16.75 18.61 17.10
CA SER A 640 16.78 19.87 16.34
C SER A 640 17.57 20.98 17.06
N THR A 641 18.00 21.97 16.29
CA THR A 641 18.68 23.18 16.79
C THR A 641 17.99 24.46 16.32
N ALA A 642 17.93 25.46 17.20
CA ALA A 642 17.57 26.83 16.84
C ALA A 642 18.59 27.83 17.39
N ILE A 643 18.91 28.89 16.65
CA ILE A 643 20.10 29.72 16.88
C ILE A 643 19.75 31.21 17.03
N VAL A 644 20.25 31.84 18.10
CA VAL A 644 20.18 33.29 18.36
C VAL A 644 21.58 33.81 18.63
N ASP A 645 22.11 34.63 17.71
CA ASP A 645 23.50 35.08 17.74
C ASP A 645 24.47 33.90 17.96
N SER A 646 25.20 33.92 19.08
CA SER A 646 26.16 32.90 19.51
C SER A 646 25.57 31.81 20.42
N ILE A 647 24.29 31.93 20.78
CA ILE A 647 23.56 30.99 21.61
C ILE A 647 22.71 30.09 20.72
N PHE A 648 22.65 28.80 21.05
CA PHE A 648 21.78 27.86 20.36
C PHE A 648 21.11 26.92 21.34
N TYR A 649 19.90 26.49 20.97
CA TYR A 649 19.04 25.62 21.73
C TYR A 649 19.01 24.25 21.04
N LEU A 650 19.60 23.24 21.67
CA LEU A 650 19.56 21.86 21.18
C LEU A 650 18.47 21.11 21.93
N THR A 651 17.48 20.62 21.19
CA THR A 651 16.42 19.78 21.75
C THR A 651 16.88 18.33 21.88
N ASP A 652 16.59 17.73 23.02
CA ASP A 652 16.73 16.31 23.30
C ASP A 652 15.39 15.77 23.78
N MET A 653 14.79 14.89 22.98
CA MET A 653 13.42 14.38 23.21
C MET A 653 13.25 13.73 24.61
N LEU A 654 14.33 13.36 25.28
CA LEU A 654 14.30 12.67 26.57
C LEU A 654 14.80 13.52 27.75
N ASN A 655 15.48 14.63 27.49
CA ASN A 655 16.17 15.40 28.55
C ASN A 655 15.78 16.90 28.59
N GLY A 656 15.08 17.41 27.57
CA GLY A 656 14.68 18.81 27.47
C GLY A 656 15.57 19.59 26.51
N ILE A 657 15.92 20.84 26.86
CA ILE A 657 16.60 21.77 25.95
C ILE A 657 17.96 22.18 26.51
N TYR A 658 19.03 21.81 25.81
CA TYR A 658 20.37 22.29 26.12
C TYR A 658 20.57 23.70 25.58
N ILE A 659 20.92 24.63 26.47
CA ILE A 659 21.31 26.00 26.11
C ILE A 659 22.82 26.02 25.99
N MET A 660 23.29 26.33 24.79
CA MET A 660 24.69 26.22 24.43
C MET A 660 25.20 27.47 23.76
N LYS A 661 26.52 27.66 23.79
CA LYS A 661 27.21 28.78 23.19
C LYS A 661 28.34 28.32 22.29
N THR A 662 28.54 29.03 21.20
CA THR A 662 29.67 28.86 20.29
C THR A 662 30.19 30.20 19.75
N THR A 663 31.13 30.18 18.81
CA THR A 663 31.64 31.35 18.07
C THR A 663 31.53 31.11 16.57
N TYR A 664 31.68 32.16 15.75
CA TYR A 664 31.72 32.06 14.29
C TYR A 664 33.03 32.69 13.76
N PRO A 665 33.97 31.91 13.21
CA PRO A 665 33.99 30.43 13.17
C PRO A 665 34.07 29.82 14.58
N SER A 666 33.73 28.55 14.70
CA SER A 666 33.65 27.88 15.98
C SER A 666 35.00 27.37 16.48
N ASN A 667 35.23 27.60 17.78
CA ASN A 667 36.33 27.02 18.55
C ASN A 667 35.84 25.94 19.54
N GLY A 668 34.61 25.45 19.38
CA GLY A 668 34.00 24.44 20.24
C GLY A 668 32.61 24.79 20.78
N ILE A 669 32.11 23.91 21.64
CA ILE A 669 30.77 23.98 22.23
C ILE A 669 30.91 24.22 23.74
N VAL A 670 30.21 25.22 24.26
CA VAL A 670 30.08 25.45 25.70
C VAL A 670 28.64 25.25 26.11
N LYS A 671 28.39 24.23 26.95
CA LYS A 671 27.08 24.08 27.61
C LYS A 671 26.93 25.14 28.70
N ILE A 672 25.87 25.93 28.61
CA ILE A 672 25.53 26.94 29.62
C ILE A 672 24.62 26.32 30.68
N SER A 673 23.52 25.70 30.25
CA SER A 673 22.52 25.10 31.13
C SER A 673 21.70 24.05 30.40
N LEU A 674 20.90 23.30 31.17
CA LEU A 674 19.86 22.41 30.67
C LEU A 674 18.54 22.92 31.21
N LEU A 675 17.63 23.30 30.31
CA LEU A 675 16.26 23.61 30.66
C LEU A 675 15.46 22.29 30.67
N SER A 676 15.18 21.79 31.87
CA SER A 676 14.29 20.65 32.04
C SER A 676 12.86 21.06 31.73
N THR A 677 12.27 20.38 30.78
CA THR A 677 10.88 20.54 30.35
C THR A 677 10.08 19.30 30.76
N GLU A 678 8.76 19.44 30.85
CA GLU A 678 7.85 18.32 31.09
C GLU A 678 7.38 17.66 29.78
N TYR A 679 7.96 18.05 28.64
CA TYR A 679 7.49 17.67 27.32
C TYR A 679 8.57 16.89 26.54
N ASN A 680 8.16 16.21 25.47
CA ASN A 680 9.07 15.49 24.58
C ASN A 680 9.37 16.38 23.36
N GLU A 681 10.38 17.24 23.43
CA GLU A 681 10.68 18.19 22.35
C GLU A 681 11.28 17.48 21.14
N SER A 682 10.56 17.51 20.03
CA SER A 682 10.95 16.87 18.78
C SER A 682 11.52 17.83 17.75
N PHE A 683 11.28 19.14 17.89
CA PHE A 683 11.79 20.18 16.99
C PHE A 683 11.73 21.57 17.63
N CYS A 684 12.61 22.48 17.23
CA CYS A 684 12.60 23.87 17.68
C CYS A 684 12.83 24.87 16.55
N GLU A 685 12.22 26.05 16.67
CA GLU A 685 12.36 27.18 15.73
C GLU A 685 12.36 28.50 16.51
N VAL A 686 13.08 29.51 16.00
CA VAL A 686 13.15 30.84 16.62
C VAL A 686 12.58 31.90 15.69
N LEU A 687 11.73 32.76 16.23
CA LEU A 687 11.30 34.00 15.59
C LEU A 687 11.33 35.15 16.60
N ASP A 688 12.07 36.20 16.26
CA ASP A 688 12.34 37.33 17.14
C ASP A 688 12.85 36.85 18.51
N ASN A 689 12.18 37.27 19.59
CA ASN A 689 12.49 36.85 20.95
C ASN A 689 11.69 35.63 21.42
N ASN A 690 11.25 34.75 20.51
CA ASN A 690 10.45 33.58 20.88
C ASN A 690 11.09 32.29 20.35
N LEU A 691 11.15 31.28 21.23
CA LEU A 691 11.48 29.90 20.90
C LEU A 691 10.19 29.07 20.87
N TYR A 692 9.90 28.48 19.71
CA TYR A 692 8.75 27.60 19.50
C TYR A 692 9.21 26.14 19.41
N LEU A 693 8.44 25.23 20.02
CA LEU A 693 8.79 23.82 20.12
C LEU A 693 7.62 22.95 19.66
N ALA A 694 7.92 21.95 18.82
CA ALA A 694 7.04 20.78 18.69
C ALA A 694 7.30 19.88 19.89
N ALA A 695 6.29 19.71 20.73
CA ALA A 695 6.42 19.08 22.04
C ALA A 695 5.76 17.69 22.09
N GLY A 696 5.86 16.93 20.99
CA GLY A 696 5.26 15.60 20.87
C GLY A 696 3.75 15.67 21.12
N SER A 697 3.23 14.79 21.99
CA SER A 697 1.80 14.74 22.38
C SER A 697 1.27 16.00 23.05
N SER A 698 2.14 16.95 23.40
CA SER A 698 1.79 18.18 24.11
C SER A 698 1.56 19.37 23.18
N GLY A 699 1.69 19.19 21.86
CA GLY A 699 1.40 20.22 20.86
C GLY A 699 2.53 21.24 20.68
N ILE A 700 2.18 22.52 20.68
CA ILE A 700 3.13 23.64 20.48
C ILE A 700 3.44 24.27 21.83
N VAL A 701 4.72 24.48 22.11
CA VAL A 701 5.19 25.21 23.30
C VAL A 701 5.97 26.45 22.89
N LYS A 702 5.77 27.55 23.61
CA LYS A 702 6.43 28.85 23.37
C LYS A 702 7.19 29.31 24.60
N TYR A 703 8.43 29.73 24.41
CA TYR A 703 9.27 30.39 25.40
C TYR A 703 9.68 31.79 24.92
N ASP A 704 9.70 32.76 25.83
CA ASP A 704 10.34 34.07 25.63
C ASP A 704 11.84 33.90 25.87
N ILE A 705 12.63 34.32 24.89
CA ILE A 705 14.09 34.28 24.88
C ILE A 705 14.71 35.67 24.72
N THR A 706 14.01 36.72 25.16
CA THR A 706 14.55 38.08 25.25
C THR A 706 15.87 38.11 26.02
N ASP A 707 15.98 37.29 27.07
CA ASP A 707 17.28 36.84 27.60
C ASP A 707 17.56 35.42 27.08
N PRO A 708 18.46 35.25 26.10
CA PRO A 708 18.70 33.95 25.47
C PRO A 708 19.38 32.93 26.40
N LEU A 709 19.89 33.37 27.56
CA LEU A 709 20.46 32.46 28.57
C LEU A 709 19.41 31.96 29.56
N ASN A 710 18.27 32.64 29.65
CA ASN A 710 17.21 32.36 30.60
C ASN A 710 15.82 32.33 29.93
N PRO A 711 15.52 31.32 29.09
CA PRO A 711 14.20 31.16 28.47
C PRO A 711 13.08 31.07 29.50
N VAL A 712 12.01 31.82 29.30
CA VAL A 712 10.84 31.86 30.18
C VAL A 712 9.64 31.26 29.47
N PHE A 713 8.98 30.26 30.08
CA PHE A 713 7.77 29.66 29.51
C PHE A 713 6.66 30.71 29.35
N VAL A 714 6.07 30.78 28.16
CA VAL A 714 4.97 31.73 27.85
C VAL A 714 3.64 30.99 27.77
N GLU A 715 3.55 30.00 26.88
CA GLU A 715 2.31 29.24 26.67
C GLU A 715 2.55 27.84 26.09
N ASN A 716 1.57 26.95 26.32
CA ASN A 716 1.44 25.66 25.65
C ASN A 716 0.05 25.60 25.00
N LYS A 717 0.00 25.10 23.76
CA LYS A 717 -1.22 24.78 23.05
C LYS A 717 -1.22 23.30 22.68
N ASN A 718 -2.05 22.52 23.37
CA ASN A 718 -2.29 21.12 23.00
C ASN A 718 -3.11 21.05 21.71
N VAL A 719 -2.47 20.59 20.65
CA VAL A 719 -3.04 20.36 19.30
C VAL A 719 -2.84 18.92 18.84
N GLY A 720 -2.61 18.02 19.80
CA GLY A 720 -2.20 16.65 19.54
C GLY A 720 -0.69 16.51 19.36
N THR A 721 -0.28 15.41 18.74
CA THR A 721 1.13 15.04 18.55
C THR A 721 1.71 15.86 17.42
N LEU A 722 2.74 16.66 17.71
CA LEU A 722 3.52 17.36 16.70
C LEU A 722 4.96 16.87 16.75
N ASN A 723 5.52 16.55 15.58
CA ASN A 723 6.91 16.15 15.47
C ASN A 723 7.79 17.29 14.93
N ARG A 724 7.18 18.23 14.20
CA ARG A 724 7.87 19.33 13.53
C ARG A 724 7.05 20.61 13.55
N LEU A 725 7.75 21.73 13.41
CA LEU A 725 7.17 23.05 13.17
C LEU A 725 7.81 23.66 11.93
N SER A 726 7.11 24.60 11.30
CA SER A 726 7.71 25.54 10.35
C SER A 726 7.13 26.92 10.59
N LEU A 727 7.99 27.93 10.58
CA LEU A 727 7.57 29.33 10.69
C LEU A 727 7.08 29.82 9.32
N VAL A 728 5.95 30.52 9.32
CA VAL A 728 5.37 31.17 8.14
C VAL A 728 5.05 32.62 8.48
N GLU A 729 4.99 33.52 7.49
CA GLU A 729 4.94 34.99 7.74
C GLU A 729 3.93 35.46 8.81
N ASN A 730 2.79 34.76 8.96
CA ASN A 730 1.72 35.14 9.89
C ASN A 730 1.38 34.04 10.91
N GLY A 731 2.26 33.05 11.10
CA GLY A 731 1.97 31.99 12.04
C GLY A 731 3.00 30.85 12.10
N ILE A 732 2.57 29.78 12.74
CA ILE A 732 3.37 28.57 12.95
C ILE A 732 2.59 27.42 12.36
N VAL A 733 3.23 26.63 11.53
CA VAL A 733 2.66 25.38 11.02
C VAL A 733 3.18 24.26 11.90
N GLY A 734 2.29 23.63 12.66
CA GLY A 734 2.60 22.43 13.43
C GLY A 734 2.13 21.20 12.68
N TYR A 735 2.99 20.21 12.51
CA TYR A 735 2.62 18.99 11.80
C TYR A 735 3.08 17.68 12.45
N ASP A 736 2.23 16.68 12.26
CA ASP A 736 2.39 15.28 12.66
C ASP A 736 2.74 14.46 11.42
N ASN A 737 3.73 13.60 11.55
CA ASN A 737 4.15 12.65 10.53
C ASN A 737 3.08 11.58 10.22
N THR A 738 1.93 11.57 10.87
CA THR A 738 0.88 10.56 10.66
C THR A 738 -0.51 11.13 10.42
N ARG A 739 -0.77 12.37 10.85
CA ARG A 739 -2.11 12.97 10.81
C ARG A 739 -2.23 14.14 9.86
N GLY A 740 -1.17 14.91 9.64
CA GLY A 740 -1.21 16.11 8.80
C GLY A 740 -0.69 17.35 9.52
N PHE A 741 -1.17 18.54 9.16
CA PHE A 741 -0.71 19.80 9.74
C PHE A 741 -1.86 20.73 10.16
N GLY A 742 -1.57 21.59 11.13
CA GLY A 742 -2.36 22.77 11.48
C GLY A 742 -1.53 24.03 11.36
N ILE A 743 -2.16 25.15 11.00
CA ILE A 743 -1.57 26.49 10.95
C ILE A 743 -2.13 27.29 12.11
N TYR A 744 -1.27 27.92 12.91
CA TYR A 744 -1.62 28.62 14.14
C TYR A 744 -1.09 30.05 14.11
N THR A 745 -1.74 30.99 14.78
CA THR A 745 -1.23 32.36 14.96
C THR A 745 -0.02 32.39 15.88
N PHE A 746 0.87 33.38 15.72
CA PHE A 746 1.99 33.60 16.65
C PHE A 746 1.54 34.01 18.07
N ASP A 747 0.45 34.77 18.12
CA ASP A 747 -0.14 35.25 19.36
C ASP A 747 -1.31 34.34 19.75
N GLY A 748 -1.18 33.64 20.88
CA GLY A 748 -2.23 32.79 21.45
C GLY A 748 -2.47 31.46 20.72
N LEU A 749 -1.64 31.12 19.71
CA LEU A 749 -1.65 29.83 19.01
C LEU A 749 -3.06 29.40 18.54
N ALA A 750 -3.84 30.34 18.00
CA ALA A 750 -5.18 30.07 17.49
C ALA A 750 -5.10 29.40 16.12
N GLU A 751 -5.84 28.30 15.93
CA GLU A 751 -5.84 27.56 14.66
C GLU A 751 -6.52 28.38 13.53
N LEU A 752 -5.79 28.58 12.43
CA LEU A 752 -6.24 29.26 11.22
C LEU A 752 -6.78 28.27 10.17
N SER A 753 -6.20 27.07 10.13
CA SER A 753 -6.46 26.04 9.11
C SER A 753 -5.79 24.74 9.49
N SER A 754 -6.29 23.63 8.96
CA SER A 754 -5.64 22.33 9.07
C SER A 754 -5.84 21.49 7.80
N PHE A 755 -4.92 20.55 7.58
CA PHE A 755 -4.93 19.61 6.47
C PHE A 755 -4.53 18.24 6.98
N PHE A 756 -5.38 17.22 6.80
CA PHE A 756 -5.14 15.87 7.29
C PHE A 756 -5.07 14.84 6.15
N PRO A 757 -3.95 14.76 5.40
CA PRO A 757 -3.86 13.86 4.25
C PRO A 757 -3.75 12.37 4.59
N GLN A 758 -3.72 12.01 5.89
CA GLN A 758 -3.43 10.64 6.38
C GLN A 758 -2.09 10.11 5.86
N THR A 759 -1.12 11.02 5.71
CA THR A 759 0.21 10.75 5.16
C THR A 759 1.25 11.54 5.93
N ARG A 760 2.53 11.15 5.74
CA ARG A 760 3.64 11.70 6.48
C ARG A 760 4.20 12.95 5.79
N ILE A 761 4.06 14.09 6.47
CA ILE A 761 4.56 15.39 6.04
C ILE A 761 5.93 15.64 6.67
N GLU A 762 6.89 16.13 5.89
CA GLU A 762 8.27 16.37 6.37
C GLU A 762 8.62 17.86 6.44
N LYS A 763 8.11 18.66 5.50
CA LYS A 763 8.34 20.10 5.43
C LYS A 763 7.18 20.83 4.79
N ILE A 764 6.95 22.05 5.26
CA ILE A 764 6.01 23.00 4.67
C ILE A 764 6.74 24.32 4.45
N LEU A 765 6.58 24.89 3.27
CA LEU A 765 7.08 26.21 2.94
C LEU A 765 5.96 27.06 2.36
N THR A 766 5.91 28.33 2.76
CA THR A 766 4.97 29.29 2.21
C THR A 766 5.70 30.37 1.43
N ASP A 767 5.31 30.56 0.16
CA ASP A 767 5.63 31.79 -0.57
C ASP A 767 4.42 32.72 -0.47
N THR A 768 4.54 33.71 0.40
CA THR A 768 3.42 34.54 0.82
C THR A 768 3.09 35.67 -0.15
N LEU A 769 4.06 36.14 -0.95
CA LEU A 769 3.82 37.06 -2.05
C LEU A 769 2.87 36.44 -3.08
N SER A 770 2.99 35.13 -3.32
CA SER A 770 2.17 34.39 -4.28
C SER A 770 1.03 33.57 -3.64
N ARG A 771 0.94 33.54 -2.30
CA ARG A 771 -0.01 32.75 -1.49
C ARG A 771 0.07 31.25 -1.75
N ARG A 772 1.28 30.75 -2.01
CA ARG A 772 1.57 29.35 -2.33
C ARG A 772 2.05 28.61 -1.09
N VAL A 773 1.67 27.35 -0.98
CA VAL A 773 2.13 26.40 0.04
C VAL A 773 2.66 25.18 -0.67
N TYR A 774 3.89 24.81 -0.36
CA TYR A 774 4.53 23.59 -0.80
C TYR A 774 4.60 22.65 0.40
N ILE A 775 4.20 21.40 0.19
CA ILE A 775 4.12 20.39 1.24
C ILE A 775 4.88 19.16 0.75
N SER A 776 5.95 18.80 1.43
CA SER A 776 6.61 17.52 1.17
C SER A 776 5.91 16.39 1.90
N ASN A 777 5.72 15.28 1.20
CA ASN A 777 5.08 14.09 1.70
C ASN A 777 5.92 12.87 1.33
N THR A 778 6.23 12.02 2.31
CA THR A 778 7.07 10.83 2.07
C THR A 778 6.35 9.73 1.30
N SER A 779 5.03 9.82 1.18
CA SER A 779 4.18 8.86 0.48
C SER A 779 3.62 9.40 -0.84
N ASP A 780 3.54 10.72 -1.00
CA ASP A 780 2.82 11.36 -2.11
C ASP A 780 3.68 12.40 -2.87
N GLY A 781 4.98 12.49 -2.56
CA GLY A 781 5.90 13.45 -3.18
C GLY A 781 5.69 14.90 -2.71
N LEU A 782 5.87 15.86 -3.61
CA LEU A 782 5.62 17.27 -3.35
C LEU A 782 4.19 17.64 -3.76
N ILE A 783 3.40 18.18 -2.82
CA ILE A 783 2.08 18.74 -3.06
C ILE A 783 2.17 20.26 -3.14
N PHE A 784 1.54 20.83 -4.14
CA PHE A 784 1.40 22.27 -4.32
C PHE A 784 -0.04 22.70 -4.02
N ALA A 785 -0.18 23.66 -3.11
CA ALA A 785 -1.46 24.19 -2.69
C ALA A 785 -1.45 25.72 -2.64
N LYS A 786 -2.63 26.31 -2.65
CA LYS A 786 -2.85 27.73 -2.42
C LYS A 786 -3.53 27.91 -1.06
N PHE A 787 -2.96 28.75 -0.21
CA PHE A 787 -3.53 29.05 1.11
C PHE A 787 -4.30 30.37 1.08
N SER A 788 -5.49 30.36 1.67
CA SER A 788 -6.37 31.52 1.73
C SER A 788 -6.84 31.77 3.18
N PRO A 789 -6.03 32.41 4.03
CA PRO A 789 -6.26 32.52 5.49
C PRO A 789 -7.52 33.30 5.94
N TYR A 790 -8.45 33.68 5.06
CA TYR A 790 -9.44 34.73 5.32
C TYR A 790 -10.91 34.27 5.37
N LEU A 791 -11.21 33.07 5.88
CA LEU A 791 -12.60 32.54 5.91
C LEU A 791 -13.23 32.36 7.31
N SER A 792 -12.62 32.85 8.40
CA SER A 792 -13.23 32.94 9.75
C SER A 792 -13.45 34.40 10.25
N VAL A 793 -14.35 35.12 9.55
CA VAL A 793 -15.44 36.02 10.03
C VAL A 793 -15.33 36.92 11.30
N ASP A 794 -15.57 38.23 11.09
CA ASP A 794 -16.16 39.33 11.91
C ASP A 794 -15.35 40.24 12.85
N ASP A 795 -15.54 41.55 12.63
CA ASP A 795 -15.08 42.65 13.47
C ASP A 795 -16.02 42.84 14.66
N GLU A 796 -15.47 42.78 15.86
CA GLU A 796 -15.82 43.76 16.90
C GLU A 796 -14.58 44.02 17.75
N ARG A 797 -13.57 44.67 17.14
CA ARG A 797 -12.71 45.52 17.96
C ARG A 797 -13.59 46.64 18.48
N VAL A 798 -13.96 46.55 19.75
CA VAL A 798 -14.60 47.63 20.50
C VAL A 798 -13.61 48.80 20.55
N TYR A 799 -13.66 49.62 19.50
CA TYR A 799 -13.05 50.94 19.50
C TYR A 799 -14.04 51.88 20.15
N ASN A 800 -13.59 52.65 21.15
CA ASN A 800 -14.48 53.53 21.93
C ASN A 800 -15.21 54.58 21.07
N ASP A 801 -14.69 54.89 19.87
CA ASP A 801 -15.19 55.98 19.03
C ASP A 801 -16.37 55.60 18.10
N PHE A 802 -16.63 54.31 17.83
CA PHE A 802 -17.76 53.85 16.98
C PHE A 802 -18.20 52.43 17.36
N LYS A 803 -19.46 52.27 17.75
CA LYS A 803 -20.11 50.97 18.02
C LYS A 803 -21.42 50.88 17.26
N PHE A 804 -21.81 49.68 16.84
CA PHE A 804 -23.14 49.48 16.29
C PHE A 804 -23.77 48.15 16.70
N GLU A 805 -25.09 48.16 16.78
CA GLU A 805 -25.95 47.05 17.15
C GLU A 805 -27.06 46.93 16.11
N ILE A 806 -27.50 45.70 15.89
CA ILE A 806 -28.61 45.38 15.01
C ILE A 806 -29.67 44.72 15.86
N ASN A 807 -30.87 45.29 15.94
CA ASN A 807 -31.99 44.63 16.62
C ASN A 807 -32.86 43.88 15.62
N GLN A 808 -33.45 42.79 16.12
CA GLN A 808 -34.23 41.79 15.38
C GLN A 808 -35.51 42.35 14.74
N PHE A 809 -35.93 41.73 13.62
CA PHE A 809 -37.02 42.20 12.76
C PHE A 809 -38.39 41.63 13.07
N VAL A 810 -39.37 42.54 13.00
CA VAL A 810 -40.72 42.26 12.52
C VAL A 810 -40.91 43.24 11.34
N THR A 811 -41.25 42.75 10.14
CA THR A 811 -41.57 43.53 8.90
C THR A 811 -40.43 44.23 8.11
N ARG A 812 -39.60 43.47 7.38
CA ARG A 812 -38.74 43.90 6.22
C ARG A 812 -37.76 45.09 6.38
N ASN A 813 -37.68 45.74 7.53
CA ASN A 813 -36.87 46.94 7.74
C ASN A 813 -35.74 46.70 8.76
N LEU A 814 -34.48 46.70 8.31
CA LEU A 814 -33.28 46.60 9.13
C LEU A 814 -33.02 47.86 9.97
N THR A 815 -33.12 47.78 11.29
CA THR A 815 -32.75 48.90 12.20
C THR A 815 -31.30 48.73 12.67
N PHE A 816 -30.45 49.63 12.19
CA PHE A 816 -29.04 49.76 12.51
C PHE A 816 -28.84 50.85 13.57
N TYR A 817 -28.53 50.46 14.81
CA TYR A 817 -28.21 51.40 15.88
C TYR A 817 -26.70 51.61 15.92
N TYR A 818 -26.26 52.87 16.02
CA TYR A 818 -24.84 53.16 16.20
C TYR A 818 -24.64 54.25 17.23
N ARG A 819 -23.43 54.28 17.80
CA ARG A 819 -22.95 55.35 18.67
C ARG A 819 -21.57 55.75 18.20
N THR A 820 -21.34 57.04 18.05
CA THR A 820 -20.02 57.55 17.69
C THR A 820 -19.67 58.85 18.40
N GLU A 821 -18.39 59.08 18.66
CA GLU A 821 -17.90 60.26 19.36
C GLU A 821 -17.67 61.47 18.45
N LYS A 822 -17.61 61.26 17.12
CA LYS A 822 -17.41 62.30 16.10
C LYS A 822 -18.30 62.02 14.88
N SER A 823 -18.79 63.06 14.21
CA SER A 823 -19.59 62.87 12.98
C SER A 823 -18.68 62.67 11.76
N PHE A 824 -18.99 61.69 10.90
CA PHE A 824 -18.24 61.44 9.67
C PHE A 824 -19.08 60.68 8.63
N TYR A 825 -18.62 60.66 7.39
CA TYR A 825 -19.16 59.78 6.34
C TYR A 825 -18.47 58.41 6.39
N GLY A 826 -19.24 57.35 6.14
CA GLY A 826 -18.72 55.98 5.98
C GLY A 826 -19.60 55.16 5.03
N ASP A 827 -19.05 54.09 4.49
CA ASP A 827 -19.77 53.19 3.58
C ASP A 827 -20.39 52.04 4.38
N LEU A 828 -21.67 51.76 4.17
CA LEU A 828 -22.39 50.63 4.75
C LEU A 828 -22.70 49.62 3.65
N LYS A 829 -22.36 48.35 3.84
CA LYS A 829 -22.57 47.26 2.88
C LYS A 829 -23.16 46.03 3.56
N ILE A 830 -23.98 45.23 2.88
CA ILE A 830 -24.53 43.98 3.41
C ILE A 830 -24.33 42.88 2.38
N PHE A 831 -23.91 41.70 2.83
CA PHE A 831 -23.64 40.51 2.05
C PHE A 831 -24.49 39.33 2.53
N ASP A 832 -24.76 38.36 1.68
CA ASP A 832 -25.39 37.09 2.09
C ASP A 832 -24.37 36.04 2.56
N SER A 833 -24.85 34.87 2.97
CA SER A 833 -24.04 33.77 3.51
C SER A 833 -22.99 33.21 2.54
N LEU A 834 -23.10 33.51 1.26
CA LEU A 834 -22.15 33.13 0.21
C LEU A 834 -21.19 34.28 -0.14
N GLY A 835 -21.26 35.41 0.59
CA GLY A 835 -20.41 36.58 0.40
C GLY A 835 -20.86 37.52 -0.72
N ARG A 836 -22.07 37.38 -1.27
CA ARG A 836 -22.57 38.24 -2.37
C ARG A 836 -23.12 39.56 -1.80
N LEU A 837 -22.77 40.69 -2.40
CA LEU A 837 -23.25 42.02 -1.96
C LEU A 837 -24.73 42.20 -2.29
N ILE A 838 -25.53 42.49 -1.27
CA ILE A 838 -26.98 42.64 -1.33
C ILE A 838 -27.43 44.10 -1.18
N PHE A 839 -26.70 44.89 -0.38
CA PHE A 839 -27.00 46.30 -0.14
C PHE A 839 -25.72 47.10 0.03
N SER A 840 -25.70 48.36 -0.42
CA SER A 840 -24.58 49.29 -0.22
C SER A 840 -25.07 50.73 -0.24
N ASP A 841 -24.63 51.55 0.71
CA ASP A 841 -24.94 52.97 0.76
C ASP A 841 -23.83 53.77 1.48
N LYS A 842 -23.75 55.09 1.23
CA LYS A 842 -22.86 55.99 1.97
C LYS A 842 -23.66 56.74 3.04
N ILE A 843 -23.31 56.49 4.29
CA ILE A 843 -24.05 56.99 5.44
C ILE A 843 -23.24 58.07 6.16
N TYR A 844 -23.91 59.17 6.51
CA TYR A 844 -23.36 60.16 7.44
C TYR A 844 -23.70 59.76 8.88
N PHE A 845 -22.71 59.21 9.58
CA PHE A 845 -22.83 58.83 10.98
C PHE A 845 -22.65 60.08 11.84
N LYS A 846 -23.73 60.55 12.48
CA LYS A 846 -23.71 61.72 13.37
C LYS A 846 -23.26 61.32 14.77
N LYS A 847 -22.53 62.22 15.45
CA LYS A 847 -22.15 62.09 16.87
C LYS A 847 -23.36 61.73 17.76
N ASP A 848 -23.10 60.94 18.80
CA ASP A 848 -24.02 60.34 19.77
C ASP A 848 -24.83 59.12 19.27
N ARG A 849 -25.65 58.52 20.14
CA ARG A 849 -26.42 57.31 19.79
C ARG A 849 -27.57 57.66 18.84
N LYS A 850 -27.62 57.01 17.68
CA LYS A 850 -28.64 57.20 16.63
C LYS A 850 -29.05 55.85 16.03
N SER A 851 -30.15 55.85 15.28
CA SER A 851 -30.63 54.69 14.53
C SER A 851 -30.85 55.05 13.06
N LEU A 852 -30.59 54.08 12.18
CA LEU A 852 -30.88 54.14 10.76
C LEU A 852 -31.78 52.95 10.40
N ASN A 853 -32.89 53.21 9.71
CA ASN A 853 -33.77 52.16 9.21
C ASN A 853 -33.48 51.93 7.73
N LEU A 854 -33.20 50.68 7.36
CA LEU A 854 -32.85 50.24 6.02
C LEU A 854 -33.92 49.27 5.53
N ASN A 855 -34.63 49.60 4.46
CA ASN A 855 -35.61 48.68 3.90
C ASN A 855 -34.89 47.67 3.00
N LEU A 856 -34.84 46.40 3.44
CA LEU A 856 -34.12 45.33 2.75
C LEU A 856 -35.12 44.28 2.27
N ASN A 857 -35.31 44.19 0.95
CA ASN A 857 -36.17 43.17 0.35
C ASN A 857 -35.39 41.85 0.17
N VAL A 858 -35.06 41.19 1.29
CA VAL A 858 -34.24 39.97 1.33
C VAL A 858 -35.03 38.79 1.93
N LYS A 859 -34.64 37.55 1.59
CA LYS A 859 -35.29 36.33 2.09
C LYS A 859 -34.73 35.96 3.47
N SER A 860 -35.41 35.09 4.22
CA SER A 860 -34.86 34.52 5.45
C SER A 860 -33.52 33.82 5.17
N GLY A 861 -32.49 34.10 5.95
CA GLY A 861 -31.14 33.60 5.72
C GLY A 861 -30.09 34.29 6.59
N ILE A 862 -28.83 33.89 6.43
CA ILE A 862 -27.69 34.49 7.13
C ILE A 862 -27.07 35.58 6.24
N TYR A 863 -26.77 36.72 6.84
CA TYR A 863 -26.20 37.89 6.18
C TYR A 863 -25.06 38.50 7.00
N PHE A 864 -24.22 39.32 6.37
CA PHE A 864 -23.09 40.02 6.98
C PHE A 864 -23.17 41.50 6.62
N ILE A 865 -23.19 42.40 7.61
CA ILE A 865 -23.08 43.84 7.37
C ILE A 865 -21.62 44.28 7.52
N LYS A 866 -21.18 45.26 6.74
CA LYS A 866 -19.83 45.83 6.75
C LYS A 866 -19.89 47.35 6.70
N VAL A 867 -19.33 48.03 7.70
CA VAL A 867 -19.19 49.48 7.81
C VAL A 867 -17.73 49.88 7.59
N LYS A 868 -17.44 50.62 6.52
CA LYS A 868 -16.10 51.15 6.25
C LYS A 868 -16.05 52.65 6.53
N LEU A 869 -15.22 53.02 7.50
CA LEU A 869 -14.90 54.39 7.87
C LEU A 869 -13.54 54.79 7.27
N PRO A 870 -13.17 56.09 7.25
CA PRO A 870 -11.94 56.55 6.60
C PRO A 870 -10.65 55.86 7.08
N GLN A 871 -10.61 55.32 8.30
CA GLN A 871 -9.43 54.65 8.86
C GLN A 871 -9.75 53.28 9.47
N LYS A 872 -11.00 52.80 9.41
CA LYS A 872 -11.44 51.60 10.14
C LYS A 872 -12.50 50.85 9.34
N VAL A 873 -12.59 49.54 9.54
CA VAL A 873 -13.63 48.70 8.94
C VAL A 873 -14.25 47.87 10.06
N PHE A 874 -15.57 47.70 10.01
CA PHE A 874 -16.33 46.87 10.93
C PHE A 874 -17.24 45.94 10.12
N THR A 875 -17.49 44.73 10.57
CA THR A 875 -18.23 43.67 9.88
C THR A 875 -18.93 42.81 10.93
N LYS A 876 -20.22 42.54 10.74
CA LYS A 876 -21.03 41.80 11.70
C LYS A 876 -22.03 40.89 11.01
N LYS A 877 -22.09 39.63 11.41
CA LYS A 877 -23.08 38.65 10.98
C LYS A 877 -24.42 38.91 11.67
N PHE A 878 -25.50 38.73 10.93
CA PHE A 878 -26.85 38.64 11.48
C PHE A 878 -27.70 37.63 10.71
N THR A 879 -28.73 37.12 11.38
CA THR A 879 -29.71 36.22 10.76
C THR A 879 -30.99 36.99 10.51
N PHE A 880 -31.46 36.96 9.28
CA PHE A 880 -32.75 37.53 8.89
C PHE A 880 -33.79 36.42 8.84
N VAL A 881 -34.93 36.64 9.49
CA VAL A 881 -36.09 35.75 9.46
C VAL A 881 -37.29 36.63 9.10
N ASN A 882 -37.89 36.37 7.94
CA ASN A 882 -38.99 37.17 7.37
C ASN A 882 -40.34 36.84 8.00
#